data_AF-A0A5C7QUH5-F1
#
_entry.id   AF-A0A5C7QUH5-F1
#
_cell.length_a   1.000
_cell.length_b   1.000
_cell.length_c   1.000
_cell.angle_alpha   90.00
_cell.angle_beta   90.00
_cell.angle_gamma   90.00
#
_symmetry.space_group_name_H-M   'P 1'
#
loop_
_entity.id
_entity.type
_entity.pdbx_description
1 polymer ?
#
loop_
_entity_poly.entity_id
_entity_poly.type
_entity_poly.pdbx_seq_one_letter_code
_entity_poly.pdbx_strand_id
1 'polypeptide(L)'
;MKRLLHKIIKDFNPTKQALHALGISIIVFNYAYAAVPISQVPLITAGGAADNLVLVPSVEWPTINGIANLGNYSNTRDYGSYFDSKKCYKYQYSTNEADRHFYPVSWANNHTCDGDNKEWSGNYLNWAATQTIDSFRSALTGGYRIKDTPTETWLEKARHDDQGGTSIFPNRRLPAIGSDNALIKNLSPFSKLKDLSGKIIDTLYMETIITGKGNKMHIFFNNIGGAVLAYDPNNPIQLGNTYELSIRVKVCVKNLLEPNCKKYGDNYKPEGVIQEYANRLRYSTFGYLNDSAFSRDGAALRAKQKSVGPYLANLTNDEVKTDNPEKEWSAVTGVFYDNPSPQDALATNAAFGLTGAQKIVNSGVINYINKFGQMTTQYHKSLDPVSEMYYAALRYLRNKGNVDSYTNMNGLSETAKYNYADGFPVLTNWEDPYEASCQASAFLGIGDLYTHRDKNLPGNTYYTSGEPVTPPEVLSDDINVITLTNKIAALQGLGNIGSTDSYTGRSNSAYIAGMAWYANTSDLRPDLAGKQTAATFWVDVLSYQKLQGMATNQYALAAKYGGFNVPDGFDPLTQTAPLPEAWWHTNNDTLKPVDFNNPFEPAFLRPDNYFIAGESDKIAQSIKQVFARIIARVNGSGSGLASNSTKMITGSKVFQSVFYNKSWHGELKAYSINPQTGHLDTAPDWSTKELLTPNIWTSRNIYTNTSSGYKSFEWTNLDSSQKTALTSDDLVQYLRGNPAKEQRNGGTFRDRFITSLGDIVHSQPILVSRPHPSLYINKSFMGATQYSAFANQQSTRTPVLYVGANDGMLHSFNANTGAELYAFVPNTVIMNGLKKLADPNYQHQYYVDGELTVADVYIDSSWKTVLVGSLGAGGKAVFALDVTDPNNVKFLWEKDSIQIPALGNNLSKPVITQTADGQWQVVLGNGANSTGDKAQLIMINLATGNPTILDTAEGNNNGLAGVTAWSTYANGISDQFYAGDLKGNVWKFTPSTSLTPVKLFTAQNSNNQTQPITSTLLAGIHPETGEFWLFFGTGRYLSQEDLVDTTAQGWYGLKITSNDLITKDKLIQRSMNFPATNGTTSVRLSDQGTEAELKHKLGWYFQLPTNYERMVVPNIFQGDALIGTVRIPDSSNICQPTGRGFVIAINPFTGGRLDRIFFDVNGDQKFDENDNATLNGESHYVSGIGFDSSPNSPIFIGNVMQVVQDNGVVASILTQGPAATAGRTSWHEIINTP
;
A
#
# COMPACT_ATOMS: atom_id res chain seq x y z
N MET A 1 -48.67 -36.43 -9.69
CA MET A 1 -48.86 -35.02 -9.29
C MET A 1 -49.88 -34.27 -10.19
N LYS A 2 -50.96 -34.91 -10.65
CA LYS A 2 -52.01 -34.31 -11.50
C LYS A 2 -53.44 -34.62 -11.03
N ARG A 3 -53.61 -34.99 -9.74
CA ARG A 3 -54.91 -35.39 -9.15
C ARG A 3 -55.23 -34.74 -7.79
N LEU A 4 -54.48 -33.72 -7.38
CA LEU A 4 -54.70 -33.04 -6.08
C LEU A 4 -55.14 -31.57 -6.20
N LEU A 5 -55.51 -31.10 -7.39
CA LEU A 5 -55.75 -29.67 -7.67
C LEU A 5 -57.18 -29.38 -8.17
N HIS A 6 -58.16 -30.20 -7.78
CA HIS A 6 -59.56 -30.06 -8.22
C HIS A 6 -60.58 -29.91 -7.09
N LYS A 7 -60.15 -29.55 -5.86
CA LYS A 7 -61.07 -29.54 -4.71
C LYS A 7 -61.13 -28.25 -3.88
N ILE A 8 -60.57 -27.12 -4.33
CA ILE A 8 -60.69 -25.86 -3.57
C ILE A 8 -60.88 -24.67 -4.51
N ILE A 9 -61.97 -24.64 -5.26
CA ILE A 9 -62.60 -23.38 -5.73
C ILE A 9 -64.11 -23.62 -5.81
N LYS A 10 -64.81 -23.41 -4.69
CA LYS A 10 -66.22 -23.02 -4.69
C LYS A 10 -66.47 -22.25 -3.40
N ASP A 11 -66.90 -21.01 -3.59
CA ASP A 11 -67.41 -20.04 -2.62
C ASP A 11 -66.46 -18.86 -2.41
N PHE A 12 -66.66 -17.80 -3.21
CA PHE A 12 -67.07 -16.47 -2.74
C PHE A 12 -67.11 -15.47 -3.91
N ASN A 13 -68.29 -14.87 -4.11
CA ASN A 13 -68.58 -13.73 -4.99
C ASN A 13 -68.96 -12.53 -4.07
N PRO A 14 -69.11 -11.28 -4.54
CA PRO A 14 -68.16 -10.21 -4.24
C PRO A 14 -68.80 -8.93 -3.66
N THR A 15 -68.05 -8.10 -2.93
CA THR A 15 -68.36 -6.66 -2.83
C THR A 15 -67.14 -5.78 -2.47
N LYS A 16 -66.72 -4.98 -3.46
CA LYS A 16 -66.14 -3.62 -3.43
C LYS A 16 -65.19 -3.22 -2.27
N GLN A 17 -63.92 -2.92 -2.58
CA GLN A 17 -63.39 -1.53 -2.70
C GLN A 17 -61.87 -1.47 -2.97
N ALA A 18 -61.52 -0.53 -3.84
CA ALA A 18 -60.25 0.23 -3.95
C ALA A 18 -58.91 -0.48 -4.28
N LEU A 19 -58.46 -0.18 -5.51
CA LEU A 19 -57.12 -0.35 -6.08
C LEU A 19 -55.97 0.02 -5.11
N HIS A 20 -55.07 -0.92 -4.86
CA HIS A 20 -53.62 -0.69 -4.76
C HIS A 20 -52.94 -1.73 -5.64
N ALA A 21 -52.23 -1.28 -6.66
CA ALA A 21 -51.46 -2.14 -7.55
C ALA A 21 -50.22 -2.68 -6.82
N LEU A 22 -50.31 -3.88 -6.24
CA LEU A 22 -49.15 -4.66 -5.84
C LEU A 22 -48.58 -5.34 -7.09
N GLY A 23 -47.44 -4.85 -7.58
CA GLY A 23 -46.62 -5.61 -8.53
C GLY A 23 -46.17 -6.91 -7.86
N ILE A 24 -46.70 -8.04 -8.33
CA ILE A 24 -46.24 -9.37 -7.93
C ILE A 24 -44.84 -9.56 -8.54
N SER A 25 -43.81 -9.27 -7.76
CA SER A 25 -42.47 -9.77 -8.02
C SER A 25 -42.53 -11.29 -7.98
N ILE A 26 -42.36 -11.92 -9.14
CA ILE A 26 -42.03 -13.34 -9.24
C ILE A 26 -40.67 -13.49 -8.54
N ILE A 27 -40.70 -13.98 -7.30
CA ILE A 27 -39.51 -14.41 -6.58
C ILE A 27 -39.03 -15.67 -7.30
N VAL A 28 -38.19 -15.46 -8.32
CA VAL A 28 -37.27 -16.49 -8.77
C VAL A 28 -36.26 -16.63 -7.63
N PHE A 29 -36.37 -17.70 -6.86
CA PHE A 29 -35.28 -18.12 -5.98
C PHE A 29 -34.09 -18.46 -6.87
N ASN A 30 -33.24 -17.47 -7.16
CA ASN A 30 -31.85 -17.74 -7.49
C ASN A 30 -31.26 -18.37 -6.23
N TYR A 31 -31.10 -19.69 -6.24
CA TYR A 31 -30.15 -20.33 -5.34
C TYR A 31 -28.79 -19.72 -5.67
N ALA A 32 -28.37 -18.74 -4.87
CA ALA A 32 -27.00 -18.29 -4.86
C ALA A 32 -26.16 -19.47 -4.35
N TYR A 33 -25.51 -20.19 -5.27
CA TYR A 33 -24.49 -21.17 -4.92
C TYR A 33 -23.37 -20.43 -4.16
N ALA A 34 -22.89 -21.01 -3.06
CA ALA A 34 -21.90 -20.38 -2.21
C ALA A 34 -20.52 -20.44 -2.88
N ALA A 35 -19.98 -19.31 -3.32
CA ALA A 35 -18.64 -19.26 -3.92
C ALA A 35 -17.56 -19.69 -2.91
N VAL A 36 -16.49 -20.35 -3.38
CA VAL A 36 -15.26 -20.54 -2.62
C VAL A 36 -14.60 -19.16 -2.45
N PRO A 37 -14.43 -18.67 -1.22
CA PRO A 37 -13.81 -17.36 -1.00
C PRO A 37 -12.37 -17.36 -1.52
N ILE A 38 -12.03 -16.38 -2.35
CA ILE A 38 -10.65 -16.11 -2.78
C ILE A 38 -10.36 -14.66 -2.39
N SER A 39 -9.37 -14.47 -1.51
CA SER A 39 -8.95 -13.14 -1.08
C SER A 39 -8.50 -12.34 -2.29
N GLN A 40 -8.97 -11.10 -2.42
CA GLN A 40 -8.46 -10.15 -3.42
C GLN A 40 -7.22 -9.39 -2.93
N VAL A 41 -6.70 -9.75 -1.76
CA VAL A 41 -5.44 -9.24 -1.20
C VAL A 41 -4.51 -10.43 -0.95
N PRO A 42 -3.20 -10.34 -1.23
CA PRO A 42 -2.26 -11.40 -0.90
C PRO A 42 -2.37 -11.81 0.56
N LEU A 43 -2.61 -13.12 0.79
CA LEU A 43 -2.67 -13.68 2.15
C LEU A 43 -1.34 -13.54 2.89
N ILE A 44 -0.26 -13.42 2.11
CA ILE A 44 1.08 -13.13 2.61
C ILE A 44 1.18 -11.82 3.36
N THR A 45 0.26 -10.90 3.08
CA THR A 45 0.21 -9.58 3.68
C THR A 45 -1.11 -9.27 4.34
N ALA A 46 -1.88 -10.32 4.64
CA ALA A 46 -3.23 -10.25 5.20
C ALA A 46 -3.34 -9.21 6.33
N GLY A 47 -3.72 -8.00 5.95
CA GLY A 47 -4.25 -6.99 6.83
C GLY A 47 -3.28 -6.13 7.62
N GLY A 48 -2.08 -5.84 7.10
CA GLY A 48 -1.04 -5.04 7.79
C GLY A 48 -1.53 -3.91 8.71
N ALA A 49 -0.79 -3.63 9.77
CA ALA A 49 -1.14 -2.58 10.71
C ALA A 49 -1.14 -1.20 10.02
N ALA A 50 -2.11 -0.35 10.38
CA ALA A 50 -2.21 1.00 9.84
C ALA A 50 -1.01 1.85 10.26
N ASP A 51 -0.50 2.69 9.37
CA ASP A 51 0.76 3.37 9.59
C ASP A 51 0.66 4.59 10.49
N ASN A 52 1.79 5.06 11.01
CA ASN A 52 1.82 6.10 12.03
C ASN A 52 2.20 7.46 11.43
N LEU A 53 1.31 8.45 11.53
CA LEU A 53 1.63 9.85 11.28
C LEU A 53 1.68 10.65 12.58
N VAL A 54 2.85 11.21 12.89
CA VAL A 54 3.06 12.10 14.03
C VAL A 54 3.00 13.55 13.53
N LEU A 55 1.98 14.29 13.94
CA LEU A 55 1.84 15.71 13.64
C LEU A 55 2.68 16.54 14.63
N VAL A 56 3.51 17.43 14.09
CA VAL A 56 4.46 18.25 14.84
C VAL A 56 4.22 19.74 14.52
N PRO A 57 3.03 20.29 14.82
CA PRO A 57 2.70 21.68 14.53
C PRO A 57 3.46 22.64 15.46
N SER A 58 4.51 23.27 14.95
CA SER A 58 5.20 24.39 15.59
C SER A 58 4.32 25.61 15.37
N VAL A 59 3.36 25.81 16.27
CA VAL A 59 2.38 26.89 16.15
C VAL A 59 2.42 27.81 17.36
N GLU A 60 2.85 29.01 17.05
CA GLU A 60 3.20 30.15 17.85
C GLU A 60 2.83 31.41 17.04
N TRP A 61 3.02 32.60 17.62
CA TRP A 61 3.20 33.81 16.83
C TRP A 61 4.63 33.84 16.27
N PRO A 62 4.85 34.04 14.95
CA PRO A 62 3.90 34.50 13.93
C PRO A 62 3.12 33.43 13.15
N THR A 63 3.46 32.13 13.21
CA THR A 63 2.84 31.06 12.39
C THR A 63 1.31 31.13 12.34
N ILE A 64 0.64 31.33 13.47
CA ILE A 64 -0.83 31.38 13.53
C ILE A 64 -1.42 32.67 12.94
N ASN A 65 -0.74 33.81 13.11
CA ASN A 65 -1.21 35.14 12.68
C ASN A 65 -0.80 35.51 11.24
N GLY A 66 0.13 34.74 10.64
CA GLY A 66 0.66 34.98 9.31
C GLY A 66 -0.39 34.95 8.20
N ILE A 67 -0.14 35.74 7.15
CA ILE A 67 -1.01 35.90 5.99
C ILE A 67 -0.78 34.82 4.93
N ALA A 68 -1.86 34.22 4.39
CA ALA A 68 -1.75 33.15 3.39
C ALA A 68 -1.65 33.66 1.94
N ASN A 69 -2.50 34.63 1.56
CA ASN A 69 -2.72 35.03 0.17
C ASN A 69 -1.86 36.25 -0.22
N LEU A 70 -0.56 36.05 -0.44
CA LEU A 70 0.42 37.14 -0.64
C LEU A 70 0.13 38.03 -1.85
N GLY A 71 0.53 39.31 -1.74
CA GLY A 71 0.45 40.32 -2.80
C GLY A 71 -0.87 41.08 -2.91
N ASN A 72 -0.95 41.96 -3.91
CA ASN A 72 -2.14 42.74 -4.24
C ASN A 72 -3.28 41.84 -4.77
N TYR A 73 -4.52 42.29 -4.61
CA TYR A 73 -5.67 41.59 -5.17
C TYR A 73 -5.61 41.57 -6.70
N SER A 74 -5.88 40.41 -7.30
CA SER A 74 -6.09 40.23 -8.74
C SER A 74 -7.35 39.39 -8.98
N ASN A 75 -8.24 39.84 -9.88
CA ASN A 75 -9.42 39.04 -10.22
C ASN A 75 -9.08 37.79 -11.04
N THR A 76 -7.88 37.70 -11.63
CA THR A 76 -7.46 36.57 -12.48
C THR A 76 -6.81 35.45 -11.69
N ARG A 77 -6.70 35.60 -10.36
CA ARG A 77 -6.06 34.65 -9.45
C ARG A 77 -7.10 34.06 -8.51
N ASP A 78 -7.04 32.75 -8.33
CA ASP A 78 -7.80 32.04 -7.31
C ASP A 78 -7.08 32.25 -5.96
N TYR A 79 -7.83 32.70 -4.96
CA TYR A 79 -7.42 32.75 -3.57
C TYR A 79 -8.26 31.74 -2.79
N GLY A 80 -7.66 30.65 -2.33
CA GLY A 80 -8.34 29.64 -1.50
C GLY A 80 -8.35 29.94 0.00
N SER A 81 -9.29 29.29 0.70
CA SER A 81 -9.34 29.00 2.15
C SER A 81 -10.74 28.42 2.48
N TYR A 82 -11.47 28.98 3.46
CA TYR A 82 -12.82 28.56 3.85
C TYR A 82 -13.92 29.06 2.91
N PHE A 83 -13.71 30.17 2.18
CA PHE A 83 -14.63 30.56 1.12
C PHE A 83 -14.24 29.84 -0.17
N ASP A 84 -15.23 29.54 -1.01
CA ASP A 84 -14.98 29.07 -2.37
C ASP A 84 -14.78 30.30 -3.26
N SER A 85 -13.62 30.39 -3.91
CA SER A 85 -13.27 31.54 -4.78
C SER A 85 -14.28 31.74 -5.90
N LYS A 86 -14.99 30.67 -6.30
CA LYS A 86 -15.94 30.65 -7.42
C LYS A 86 -17.38 30.87 -6.97
N LYS A 87 -17.63 31.31 -5.74
CA LYS A 87 -18.98 31.56 -5.23
C LYS A 87 -19.19 33.01 -4.80
N CYS A 88 -20.45 33.43 -4.86
CA CYS A 88 -20.95 34.67 -4.29
C CYS A 88 -21.68 34.39 -2.98
N TYR A 89 -21.48 35.28 -2.01
CA TYR A 89 -21.96 35.13 -0.64
C TYR A 89 -22.83 36.32 -0.23
N LYS A 90 -23.81 36.09 0.65
CA LYS A 90 -24.49 37.16 1.40
C LYS A 90 -24.12 37.06 2.87
N TYR A 91 -24.25 38.17 3.58
CA TYR A 91 -23.99 38.24 5.02
C TYR A 91 -25.30 38.20 5.81
N GLN A 92 -25.37 37.31 6.79
CA GLN A 92 -26.47 37.23 7.75
C GLN A 92 -26.11 38.05 8.99
N TYR A 93 -26.85 39.14 9.23
CA TYR A 93 -26.77 39.88 10.47
C TYR A 93 -27.67 39.27 11.55
N SER A 94 -27.20 39.39 12.80
CA SER A 94 -27.94 39.10 14.02
C SER A 94 -27.47 40.04 15.13
N THR A 95 -28.35 40.38 16.07
CA THR A 95 -27.97 41.10 17.29
C THR A 95 -27.04 40.26 18.17
N ASN A 96 -27.18 38.92 18.11
CA ASN A 96 -26.22 37.98 18.68
C ASN A 96 -25.05 37.78 17.72
N GLU A 97 -23.84 38.12 18.15
CA GLU A 97 -22.63 38.04 17.31
C GLU A 97 -22.36 36.62 16.82
N ALA A 98 -22.59 35.60 17.66
CA ALA A 98 -22.31 34.21 17.35
C ALA A 98 -23.13 33.68 16.15
N ASP A 99 -24.29 34.29 15.88
CA ASP A 99 -25.18 33.91 14.78
C ASP A 99 -24.84 34.62 13.45
N ARG A 100 -23.89 35.55 13.45
CA ARG A 100 -23.47 36.28 12.24
C ARG A 100 -22.53 35.43 11.39
N HIS A 101 -22.84 35.32 10.10
CA HIS A 101 -22.07 34.49 9.16
C HIS A 101 -22.34 34.88 7.70
N PHE A 102 -21.46 34.43 6.81
CA PHE A 102 -21.63 34.42 5.37
C PHE A 102 -22.29 33.12 4.91
N TYR A 103 -23.13 33.18 3.88
CA TYR A 103 -23.71 31.99 3.25
C TYR A 103 -23.70 32.11 1.71
N PRO A 104 -23.39 31.02 0.97
CA PRO A 104 -23.30 31.05 -0.47
C PRO A 104 -24.69 31.16 -1.10
N VAL A 105 -24.80 31.91 -2.21
CA VAL A 105 -26.06 32.15 -2.92
C VAL A 105 -26.02 31.81 -4.41
N SER A 106 -24.85 31.89 -5.04
CA SER A 106 -24.67 31.64 -6.47
C SER A 106 -23.22 31.35 -6.82
N TRP A 107 -22.99 30.82 -8.03
CA TRP A 107 -21.64 30.74 -8.62
C TRP A 107 -21.23 32.11 -9.15
N ALA A 108 -20.00 32.51 -8.87
CA ALA A 108 -19.38 33.74 -9.38
C ALA A 108 -18.99 33.58 -10.84
N ASN A 109 -19.02 34.68 -11.60
CA ASN A 109 -18.49 34.73 -12.96
C ASN A 109 -17.14 35.46 -12.95
N ASN A 110 -16.04 34.76 -13.27
CA ASN A 110 -14.69 35.30 -13.21
C ASN A 110 -14.38 36.01 -11.86
N HIS A 111 -14.74 35.36 -10.74
CA HIS A 111 -14.62 35.87 -9.37
C HIS A 111 -15.41 37.14 -9.03
N THR A 112 -16.29 37.59 -9.93
CA THR A 112 -17.18 38.75 -9.71
C THR A 112 -18.58 38.32 -9.30
N CYS A 113 -19.21 39.18 -8.50
CA CYS A 113 -20.55 39.05 -7.94
C CYS A 113 -21.33 40.35 -8.12
N ASP A 114 -22.64 40.33 -7.88
CA ASP A 114 -23.47 41.53 -8.02
C ASP A 114 -23.58 42.28 -6.68
N GLY A 115 -22.76 43.31 -6.52
CA GLY A 115 -22.80 44.19 -5.34
C GLY A 115 -24.15 44.89 -5.13
N ASP A 116 -24.95 45.11 -6.18
CA ASP A 116 -26.29 45.69 -6.03
C ASP A 116 -27.26 44.69 -5.37
N ASN A 117 -27.01 43.38 -5.51
CA ASN A 117 -27.71 42.31 -4.79
C ASN A 117 -27.15 42.06 -3.37
N LYS A 118 -26.24 42.91 -2.90
CA LYS A 118 -25.53 42.80 -1.62
C LYS A 118 -24.68 41.53 -1.51
N GLU A 119 -24.08 41.13 -2.62
CA GLU A 119 -23.23 39.95 -2.70
C GLU A 119 -21.76 40.28 -2.47
N TRP A 120 -21.03 39.28 -1.99
CA TRP A 120 -19.60 39.31 -1.74
C TRP A 120 -18.91 38.24 -2.58
N SER A 121 -17.78 38.58 -3.18
CA SER A 121 -16.91 37.61 -3.84
C SER A 121 -16.19 36.75 -2.81
N GLY A 122 -16.36 35.42 -2.87
CA GLY A 122 -15.58 34.49 -2.05
C GLY A 122 -14.08 34.65 -2.27
N ASN A 123 -13.67 34.95 -3.51
CA ASN A 123 -12.28 35.20 -3.86
C ASN A 123 -11.70 36.42 -3.12
N TYR A 124 -12.49 37.51 -3.02
CA TYR A 124 -12.11 38.68 -2.23
C TYR A 124 -12.00 38.35 -0.73
N LEU A 125 -12.98 37.65 -0.17
CA LEU A 125 -13.00 37.30 1.25
C LEU A 125 -11.78 36.46 1.64
N ASN A 126 -11.39 35.49 0.82
CA ASN A 126 -10.18 34.71 1.03
C ASN A 126 -8.91 35.56 1.00
N TRP A 127 -8.77 36.47 0.02
CA TRP A 127 -7.61 37.37 -0.04
C TRP A 127 -7.55 38.32 1.17
N ALA A 128 -8.69 38.89 1.54
CA ALA A 128 -8.79 39.94 2.55
C ALA A 128 -8.52 39.43 3.98
N ALA A 129 -8.93 38.20 4.29
CA ALA A 129 -9.04 37.74 5.67
C ALA A 129 -8.29 36.45 6.03
N THR A 130 -7.77 35.67 5.08
CA THR A 130 -7.22 34.34 5.40
C THR A 130 -5.86 34.38 6.08
N GLN A 131 -5.76 33.77 7.27
CA GLN A 131 -4.48 33.42 7.90
C GLN A 131 -3.98 32.07 7.37
N THR A 132 -2.65 31.87 7.29
CA THR A 132 -2.02 30.64 6.77
C THR A 132 -2.56 29.39 7.45
N ILE A 133 -2.82 29.48 8.75
CA ILE A 133 -3.33 28.39 9.57
C ILE A 133 -4.74 27.93 9.19
N ASP A 134 -5.58 28.82 8.65
CA ASP A 134 -6.92 28.45 8.19
C ASP A 134 -6.85 27.51 6.99
N SER A 135 -5.90 27.75 6.10
CA SER A 135 -5.65 26.90 4.93
C SER A 135 -5.10 25.53 5.35
N PHE A 136 -4.22 25.51 6.35
CA PHE A 136 -3.72 24.26 6.95
C PHE A 136 -4.85 23.44 7.57
N ARG A 137 -5.74 24.07 8.35
CA ARG A 137 -6.94 23.44 8.93
C ARG A 137 -7.89 22.95 7.86
N SER A 138 -8.20 23.79 6.87
CA SER A 138 -9.06 23.43 5.74
C SER A 138 -8.57 22.16 5.07
N ALA A 139 -7.26 22.08 4.80
CA ALA A 139 -6.65 20.94 4.13
C ALA A 139 -6.63 19.67 5.00
N LEU A 140 -6.27 19.77 6.28
CA LEU A 140 -6.16 18.61 7.16
C LEU A 140 -7.50 18.06 7.63
N THR A 141 -8.43 18.93 8.02
CA THR A 141 -9.65 18.53 8.75
C THR A 141 -10.95 18.97 8.07
N GLY A 142 -10.88 19.72 6.96
CA GLY A 142 -12.04 20.41 6.39
C GLY A 142 -12.37 21.73 7.09
N GLY A 143 -11.49 22.20 7.98
CA GLY A 143 -11.56 23.51 8.62
C GLY A 143 -12.11 23.51 10.05
N TYR A 144 -11.95 24.65 10.73
CA TYR A 144 -12.46 24.85 12.08
C TYR A 144 -13.98 25.07 12.08
N ARG A 145 -14.73 24.01 12.46
CA ARG A 145 -16.20 24.03 12.50
C ARG A 145 -16.71 24.62 13.83
N ILE A 146 -17.00 25.92 13.86
CA ILE A 146 -17.57 26.58 15.04
C ILE A 146 -19.03 26.16 15.29
N LYS A 147 -19.76 25.82 14.22
CA LYS A 147 -21.11 25.25 14.28
C LYS A 147 -21.10 23.97 13.46
N ASP A 148 -21.43 22.84 14.10
CA ASP A 148 -21.47 21.54 13.42
C ASP A 148 -22.67 20.71 13.92
N THR A 149 -23.82 20.88 13.28
CA THR A 149 -25.04 20.11 13.56
C THR A 149 -25.30 19.14 12.41
N PRO A 150 -26.15 18.10 12.54
CA PRO A 150 -26.41 17.18 11.42
C PRO A 150 -26.84 17.85 10.10
N THR A 151 -27.42 19.05 10.15
CA THR A 151 -27.98 19.76 8.98
C THR A 151 -27.18 20.99 8.54
N GLU A 152 -26.23 21.48 9.33
CA GLU A 152 -25.55 22.73 9.05
C GLU A 152 -24.11 22.74 9.60
N THR A 153 -23.18 23.28 8.81
CA THR A 153 -21.77 23.47 9.20
C THR A 153 -21.31 24.88 8.88
N TRP A 154 -20.72 25.57 9.87
CA TRP A 154 -20.07 26.86 9.69
C TRP A 154 -18.58 26.77 10.04
N LEU A 155 -17.72 27.27 9.15
CA LEU A 155 -16.28 27.41 9.39
C LEU A 155 -15.97 28.81 9.94
N GLU A 156 -15.06 28.93 10.90
CA GLU A 156 -14.64 30.20 11.49
C GLU A 156 -13.14 30.44 11.30
N LYS A 157 -12.77 31.68 10.93
CA LYS A 157 -11.37 32.11 10.84
C LYS A 157 -10.66 32.00 12.18
N ALA A 158 -9.39 31.60 12.18
CA ALA A 158 -8.51 31.67 13.33
C ALA A 158 -8.51 33.05 14.01
N ARG A 159 -8.43 33.09 15.34
CA ARG A 159 -8.25 34.32 16.12
C ARG A 159 -6.92 35.03 15.77
N HIS A 160 -7.01 36.31 15.39
CA HIS A 160 -5.87 37.23 15.35
C HIS A 160 -5.84 38.07 16.63
N ASP A 161 -4.81 37.91 17.45
CA ASP A 161 -4.74 38.45 18.81
C ASP A 161 -3.93 39.75 18.96
N ASP A 162 -3.45 40.29 17.84
CA ASP A 162 -2.70 41.57 17.69
C ASP A 162 -1.18 41.43 17.72
N GLN A 163 -0.65 40.25 18.11
CA GLN A 163 0.79 40.01 18.04
C GLN A 163 1.30 40.11 16.60
N GLY A 164 2.38 40.87 16.40
CA GLY A 164 3.03 41.13 15.09
C GLY A 164 2.39 42.26 14.26
N GLY A 165 1.19 42.70 14.61
CA GLY A 165 0.55 43.82 13.94
C GLY A 165 0.44 43.66 12.42
N THR A 166 0.53 44.80 11.71
CA THR A 166 0.47 44.85 10.24
C THR A 166 1.73 44.35 9.52
N SER A 167 2.80 44.00 10.27
CA SER A 167 4.04 43.50 9.67
C SER A 167 3.91 42.06 9.14
N ILE A 168 3.02 41.27 9.74
CA ILE A 168 2.75 39.88 9.36
C ILE A 168 1.39 39.71 8.68
N PHE A 169 0.45 40.64 8.92
CA PHE A 169 -0.81 40.72 8.19
C PHE A 169 -1.12 42.18 7.83
N PRO A 170 -0.62 42.68 6.67
CA PRO A 170 -0.86 44.06 6.26
C PRO A 170 -2.34 44.37 6.03
N ASN A 171 -2.73 45.62 6.27
CA ASN A 171 -4.06 46.12 5.88
C ASN A 171 -4.29 45.92 4.39
N ARG A 172 -5.49 45.45 4.04
CA ARG A 172 -5.85 45.08 2.67
C ARG A 172 -6.62 46.19 2.01
N ARG A 173 -5.99 46.90 1.07
CA ARG A 173 -6.58 48.02 0.32
C ARG A 173 -7.04 47.59 -1.08
N LEU A 174 -8.26 47.96 -1.46
CA LEU A 174 -8.87 47.68 -2.77
C LEU A 174 -9.45 48.97 -3.41
N PRO A 175 -9.08 49.33 -4.66
CA PRO A 175 -7.93 48.80 -5.41
C PRO A 175 -6.61 49.09 -4.68
N ALA A 176 -5.53 48.37 -4.98
CA ALA A 176 -4.25 48.55 -4.29
C ALA A 176 -3.71 49.99 -4.41
N ILE A 177 -3.92 50.65 -5.56
CA ILE A 177 -3.55 52.05 -5.83
C ILE A 177 -4.73 52.74 -6.54
N GLY A 178 -4.93 54.04 -6.31
CA GLY A 178 -5.94 54.83 -7.02
C GLY A 178 -7.38 54.58 -6.53
N SER A 179 -8.35 54.71 -7.44
CA SER A 179 -9.78 54.57 -7.16
C SER A 179 -10.47 53.73 -8.23
N ASP A 180 -11.32 52.78 -7.82
CA ASP A 180 -12.05 51.91 -8.74
C ASP A 180 -13.37 51.43 -8.11
N ASN A 181 -14.42 52.20 -8.34
CA ASN A 181 -15.75 51.88 -7.83
C ASN A 181 -16.33 50.60 -8.46
N ALA A 182 -16.05 50.36 -9.73
CA ALA A 182 -16.59 49.21 -10.47
C ALA A 182 -16.01 47.90 -9.92
N LEU A 183 -14.71 47.87 -9.63
CA LEU A 183 -14.07 46.73 -8.98
C LEU A 183 -14.68 46.45 -7.61
N ILE A 184 -14.89 47.48 -6.79
CA ILE A 184 -15.47 47.33 -5.45
C ILE A 184 -16.92 46.81 -5.54
N LYS A 185 -17.71 47.34 -6.48
CA LYS A 185 -19.07 46.88 -6.77
C LYS A 185 -19.09 45.40 -7.17
N ASN A 186 -18.14 44.96 -7.97
CA ASN A 186 -18.09 43.58 -8.48
C ASN A 186 -17.62 42.57 -7.42
N LEU A 187 -17.13 43.02 -6.26
CA LEU A 187 -16.53 42.15 -5.23
C LEU A 187 -17.23 42.25 -3.87
N SER A 188 -18.01 43.30 -3.65
CA SER A 188 -18.63 43.60 -2.36
C SER A 188 -19.93 44.38 -2.49
N PRO A 189 -20.76 44.46 -1.43
CA PRO A 189 -21.95 45.31 -1.38
C PRO A 189 -21.68 46.82 -1.34
N PHE A 190 -20.42 47.25 -1.31
CA PHE A 190 -20.06 48.62 -0.95
C PHE A 190 -19.84 49.52 -2.17
N SER A 191 -20.75 49.54 -3.14
CA SER A 191 -20.61 50.40 -4.33
C SER A 191 -20.97 51.88 -4.06
N LYS A 192 -21.85 52.14 -3.09
CA LYS A 192 -22.31 53.49 -2.74
C LYS A 192 -22.36 53.68 -1.23
N LEU A 193 -22.06 54.89 -0.78
CA LEU A 193 -22.09 55.27 0.63
C LEU A 193 -22.62 56.70 0.82
N LYS A 194 -23.18 56.98 1.99
CA LYS A 194 -23.56 58.32 2.40
C LYS A 194 -22.34 59.05 2.95
N ASP A 195 -22.07 60.26 2.47
CA ASP A 195 -21.07 61.12 3.10
C ASP A 195 -21.55 61.64 4.46
N LEU A 196 -20.73 62.45 5.14
CA LEU A 196 -21.05 63.02 6.45
C LEU A 196 -22.30 63.94 6.42
N SER A 197 -22.72 64.42 5.25
CA SER A 197 -23.93 65.22 5.06
C SER A 197 -25.17 64.38 4.69
N GLY A 198 -25.00 63.07 4.55
CA GLY A 198 -26.06 62.13 4.16
C GLY A 198 -26.24 61.97 2.64
N LYS A 199 -25.41 62.61 1.81
CA LYS A 199 -25.48 62.53 0.35
C LYS A 199 -24.82 61.24 -0.15
N ILE A 200 -25.44 60.58 -1.12
CA ILE A 200 -24.88 59.37 -1.73
C ILE A 200 -23.68 59.73 -2.61
N ILE A 201 -22.56 59.06 -2.38
CA ILE A 201 -21.31 59.16 -3.12
C ILE A 201 -20.79 57.76 -3.47
N ASP A 202 -19.89 57.69 -4.46
CA ASP A 202 -19.25 56.44 -4.85
C ASP A 202 -18.16 56.03 -3.86
N THR A 203 -17.99 54.73 -3.69
CA THR A 203 -16.85 54.16 -2.97
C THR A 203 -15.63 54.17 -3.87
N LEU A 204 -14.61 54.93 -3.51
CA LEU A 204 -13.40 55.08 -4.30
C LEU A 204 -12.37 54.00 -3.98
N TYR A 205 -12.22 53.69 -2.68
CA TYR A 205 -11.41 52.56 -2.20
C TYR A 205 -11.90 52.10 -0.82
N MET A 206 -11.61 50.83 -0.52
CA MET A 206 -11.97 50.12 0.70
C MET A 206 -10.71 49.57 1.36
N GLU A 207 -10.66 49.60 2.69
CA GLU A 207 -9.60 48.98 3.48
C GLU A 207 -10.18 47.97 4.47
N THR A 208 -9.60 46.76 4.49
CA THR A 208 -9.95 45.69 5.42
C THR A 208 -8.80 45.43 6.39
N ILE A 209 -9.14 45.34 7.69
CA ILE A 209 -8.21 45.07 8.79
C ILE A 209 -8.72 43.87 9.58
N ILE A 210 -7.86 42.88 9.82
CA ILE A 210 -8.15 41.77 10.75
C ILE A 210 -7.26 41.79 12.00
N THR A 211 -6.17 42.56 11.97
CA THR A 211 -5.17 42.65 13.03
C THR A 211 -5.79 43.11 14.35
N GLY A 212 -5.66 42.27 15.38
CA GLY A 212 -6.21 42.51 16.71
C GLY A 212 -7.74 42.52 16.76
N LYS A 213 -8.41 41.89 15.80
CA LYS A 213 -9.88 41.80 15.71
C LYS A 213 -10.42 40.41 15.99
N GLY A 214 -9.57 39.51 16.49
CA GLY A 214 -9.95 38.12 16.78
C GLY A 214 -10.37 37.39 15.51
N ASN A 215 -11.60 36.85 15.52
CA ASN A 215 -12.26 36.16 14.41
C ASN A 215 -13.02 37.12 13.46
N LYS A 216 -12.84 38.44 13.62
CA LYS A 216 -13.58 39.46 12.87
C LYS A 216 -12.69 40.22 11.89
N MET A 217 -13.33 40.96 10.98
CA MET A 217 -12.70 41.97 10.15
C MET A 217 -13.40 43.32 10.30
N HIS A 218 -12.63 44.39 10.19
CA HIS A 218 -13.10 45.77 10.16
C HIS A 218 -12.88 46.36 8.76
N ILE A 219 -13.89 47.06 8.25
CA ILE A 219 -13.85 47.67 6.93
C ILE A 219 -14.19 49.16 7.04
N PHE A 220 -13.41 50.02 6.40
CA PHE A 220 -13.69 51.45 6.25
C PHE A 220 -13.37 51.93 4.84
N PHE A 221 -13.85 53.13 4.51
CA PHE A 221 -13.93 53.61 3.13
C PHE A 221 -13.27 54.96 2.97
N ASN A 222 -12.67 55.19 1.79
CA ASN A 222 -12.10 56.46 1.37
C ASN A 222 -11.15 57.11 2.41
N ASN A 223 -10.41 56.28 3.17
CA ASN A 223 -9.47 56.67 4.24
C ASN A 223 -10.09 57.46 5.42
N ILE A 224 -11.40 57.31 5.64
CA ILE A 224 -12.09 57.92 6.78
C ILE A 224 -12.80 56.83 7.58
N GLY A 225 -12.15 56.41 8.66
CA GLY A 225 -12.73 55.52 9.68
C GLY A 225 -13.25 56.30 10.89
N GLY A 226 -14.05 55.64 11.72
CA GLY A 226 -14.56 56.23 12.96
C GLY A 226 -15.26 55.20 13.83
N ALA A 227 -16.50 55.45 14.25
CA ALA A 227 -17.22 54.57 15.17
C ALA A 227 -17.35 53.15 14.58
N VAL A 228 -17.05 52.13 15.40
CA VAL A 228 -17.17 50.72 15.00
C VAL A 228 -18.63 50.29 15.14
N LEU A 229 -19.23 49.88 14.02
CA LEU A 229 -20.60 49.41 13.93
C LEU A 229 -20.61 47.99 13.38
N ALA A 230 -21.49 47.13 13.89
CA ALA A 230 -21.71 45.84 13.26
C ALA A 230 -22.34 46.04 11.87
N TYR A 231 -21.81 45.36 10.86
CA TYR A 231 -22.38 45.42 9.51
C TYR A 231 -23.76 44.73 9.47
N ASP A 232 -24.78 45.51 9.16
CA ASP A 232 -26.12 45.03 8.82
C ASP A 232 -26.39 45.37 7.34
N PRO A 233 -26.60 44.38 6.46
CA PRO A 233 -26.85 44.63 5.04
C PRO A 233 -28.14 45.43 4.79
N ASN A 234 -29.02 45.60 5.77
CA ASN A 234 -30.25 46.40 5.64
C ASN A 234 -30.03 47.88 5.97
N ASN A 235 -28.92 48.23 6.61
CA ASN A 235 -28.60 49.62 6.97
C ASN A 235 -27.76 50.30 5.87
N PRO A 236 -27.97 51.60 5.63
CA PRO A 236 -27.14 52.35 4.69
C PRO A 236 -25.71 52.47 5.21
N ILE A 237 -24.75 52.40 4.29
CA ILE A 237 -23.34 52.58 4.57
C ILE A 237 -22.99 54.07 4.58
N GLN A 238 -22.20 54.50 5.56
CA GLN A 238 -21.88 55.89 5.84
C GLN A 238 -20.38 56.06 6.01
N LEU A 239 -19.84 57.10 5.38
CA LEU A 239 -18.45 57.52 5.50
C LEU A 239 -18.15 57.99 6.94
N GLY A 240 -16.97 57.67 7.45
CA GLY A 240 -16.59 57.98 8.83
C GLY A 240 -17.04 56.96 9.88
N ASN A 241 -17.61 55.83 9.46
CA ASN A 241 -17.82 54.66 10.31
C ASN A 241 -16.91 53.51 9.85
N THR A 242 -16.64 52.60 10.78
CA THR A 242 -15.94 51.34 10.54
C THR A 242 -16.93 50.19 10.72
N TYR A 243 -16.98 49.27 9.77
CA TYR A 243 -17.95 48.17 9.76
C TYR A 243 -17.28 46.86 10.19
N GLU A 244 -17.80 46.25 11.26
CA GLU A 244 -17.32 44.99 11.83
C GLU A 244 -18.13 43.80 11.29
N LEU A 245 -17.41 42.78 10.82
CA LEU A 245 -17.97 41.52 10.33
C LEU A 245 -17.29 40.34 11.01
N SER A 246 -18.07 39.45 11.61
CA SER A 246 -17.60 38.12 12.06
C SER A 246 -17.33 37.22 10.86
N ILE A 247 -16.14 36.60 10.81
CA ILE A 247 -15.73 35.78 9.67
C ILE A 247 -16.07 34.32 9.95
N ARG A 248 -17.33 34.00 9.68
CA ARG A 248 -17.88 32.64 9.68
C ARG A 248 -18.53 32.36 8.34
N VAL A 249 -18.41 31.16 7.80
CA VAL A 249 -19.01 30.81 6.51
C VAL A 249 -19.74 29.48 6.57
N LYS A 250 -21.01 29.47 6.11
CA LYS A 250 -21.77 28.25 5.90
C LYS A 250 -21.26 27.52 4.66
N VAL A 251 -20.90 26.25 4.81
CA VAL A 251 -20.26 25.43 3.76
C VAL A 251 -21.07 24.16 3.48
N CYS A 252 -20.74 23.47 2.39
CA CYS A 252 -21.39 22.24 1.93
C CYS A 252 -22.91 22.39 1.76
N VAL A 253 -23.32 23.52 1.19
CA VAL A 253 -24.72 23.82 0.89
C VAL A 253 -25.15 23.07 -0.37
N LYS A 254 -26.29 22.39 -0.31
CA LYS A 254 -26.86 21.64 -1.45
C LYS A 254 -26.98 22.54 -2.68
N ASN A 255 -26.56 22.02 -3.85
CA ASN A 255 -26.46 22.73 -5.15
C ASN A 255 -25.30 23.73 -5.28
N LEU A 256 -24.53 23.98 -4.21
CA LEU A 256 -23.34 24.83 -4.18
C LEU A 256 -22.22 24.13 -3.39
N LEU A 257 -21.96 22.86 -3.70
CA LEU A 257 -20.98 22.04 -2.95
C LEU A 257 -19.54 22.42 -3.32
N GLU A 258 -18.68 22.54 -2.31
CA GLU A 258 -17.23 22.58 -2.46
C GLU A 258 -16.69 21.20 -2.88
N PRO A 259 -15.51 21.12 -3.55
CA PRO A 259 -14.91 19.85 -3.98
C PRO A 259 -14.64 18.85 -2.84
N ASN A 260 -14.47 19.32 -1.61
CA ASN A 260 -14.18 18.49 -0.44
C ASN A 260 -15.42 18.14 0.40
N CYS A 261 -16.63 18.40 -0.10
CA CYS A 261 -17.86 18.05 0.61
C CYS A 261 -18.21 16.56 0.46
N LYS A 262 -18.28 15.84 1.58
CA LYS A 262 -18.71 14.44 1.65
C LYS A 262 -20.15 14.32 2.16
N LYS A 263 -20.91 13.39 1.59
CA LYS A 263 -22.29 13.13 1.98
C LYS A 263 -22.38 12.28 3.25
N TYR A 264 -23.24 12.70 4.18
CA TYR A 264 -23.58 12.04 5.45
C TYR A 264 -25.09 12.08 5.66
N GLY A 265 -25.76 10.93 5.52
CA GLY A 265 -27.22 10.88 5.45
C GLY A 265 -27.73 11.73 4.28
N ASP A 266 -28.59 12.71 4.56
CA ASP A 266 -29.10 13.66 3.56
C ASP A 266 -28.30 14.97 3.43
N ASN A 267 -27.28 15.17 4.28
CA ASN A 267 -26.50 16.40 4.36
C ASN A 267 -25.05 16.18 3.90
N TYR A 268 -24.28 17.27 3.82
CA TYR A 268 -22.88 17.24 3.38
C TYR A 268 -21.99 17.94 4.41
N LYS A 269 -20.75 17.47 4.54
CA LYS A 269 -19.74 17.98 5.48
C LYS A 269 -18.41 18.18 4.77
N PRO A 270 -17.65 19.25 5.10
CA PRO A 270 -16.33 19.46 4.52
C PRO A 270 -15.33 18.48 5.15
N GLU A 271 -14.63 17.70 4.34
CA GLU A 271 -13.56 16.82 4.80
C GLU A 271 -12.18 17.36 4.44
N GLY A 272 -11.18 16.97 5.24
CA GLY A 272 -9.77 17.15 4.93
C GLY A 272 -9.08 15.80 4.79
N VAL A 273 -7.76 15.84 4.58
CA VAL A 273 -6.97 14.63 4.31
C VAL A 273 -6.91 13.65 5.47
N ILE A 274 -7.07 14.11 6.72
CA ILE A 274 -7.11 13.21 7.88
C ILE A 274 -8.32 12.27 7.76
N GLN A 275 -9.48 12.79 7.35
CA GLN A 275 -10.66 11.97 7.11
C GLN A 275 -10.52 11.08 5.88
N GLU A 276 -9.92 11.61 4.81
CA GLU A 276 -9.66 10.88 3.56
C GLU A 276 -8.80 9.62 3.80
N TYR A 277 -7.78 9.72 4.67
CA TYR A 277 -6.83 8.65 4.96
C TYR A 277 -7.08 7.93 6.30
N ALA A 278 -8.24 8.13 6.92
CA ALA A 278 -8.53 7.65 8.28
C ALA A 278 -8.57 6.13 8.44
N ASN A 279 -8.74 5.38 7.35
CA ASN A 279 -8.67 3.92 7.34
C ASN A 279 -7.25 3.38 7.09
N ARG A 280 -6.29 4.24 6.72
CA ARG A 280 -4.92 3.85 6.38
C ARG A 280 -3.88 4.32 7.41
N LEU A 281 -4.15 5.44 8.07
CA LEU A 281 -3.24 6.08 9.01
C LEU A 281 -3.85 6.17 10.40
N ARG A 282 -2.98 5.98 11.39
CA ARG A 282 -3.16 6.40 12.78
C ARG A 282 -2.45 7.73 12.96
N TYR A 283 -2.92 8.55 13.89
CA TYR A 283 -2.42 9.89 14.10
C TYR A 283 -2.08 10.13 15.57
N SER A 284 -0.97 10.83 15.81
CA SER A 284 -0.68 11.52 17.07
C SER A 284 -0.39 12.99 16.78
N THR A 285 -0.49 13.84 17.79
CA THR A 285 -0.13 15.25 17.63
C THR A 285 0.58 15.80 18.85
N PHE A 286 1.68 16.48 18.59
CA PHE A 286 2.39 17.29 19.57
C PHE A 286 1.94 18.75 19.48
N GLY A 287 2.33 19.54 20.47
CA GLY A 287 2.24 20.99 20.43
C GLY A 287 2.76 21.61 21.71
N TYR A 288 3.07 22.90 21.67
CA TYR A 288 3.64 23.59 22.81
C TYR A 288 2.64 23.79 23.95
N LEU A 289 3.14 23.83 25.20
CA LEU A 289 2.42 24.53 26.26
C LEU A 289 2.39 26.04 25.93
N ASN A 290 1.27 26.72 26.20
CA ASN A 290 1.14 28.17 25.98
C ASN A 290 1.89 28.97 27.06
N ASP A 291 3.22 28.82 27.08
CA ASP A 291 4.16 29.48 27.97
C ASP A 291 5.24 30.15 27.11
N SER A 292 5.35 31.47 27.22
CA SER A 292 6.28 32.28 26.43
C SER A 292 7.60 32.58 27.16
N ALA A 293 7.89 31.89 28.27
CA ALA A 293 9.17 31.99 28.95
C ALA A 293 10.31 31.45 28.07
N PHE A 294 11.44 32.14 28.08
CA PHE A 294 12.65 31.69 27.37
C PHE A 294 13.25 30.39 27.93
N SER A 295 12.90 30.02 29.16
CA SER A 295 13.35 28.79 29.81
C SER A 295 12.38 27.61 29.60
N ARG A 296 11.41 27.75 28.68
CA ARG A 296 10.44 26.69 28.39
C ARG A 296 10.90 25.88 27.19
N ASP A 297 11.41 24.70 27.49
CA ASP A 297 11.81 23.72 26.50
C ASP A 297 10.65 22.84 26.01
N GLY A 298 10.86 22.19 24.87
CA GLY A 298 10.16 20.98 24.47
C GLY A 298 8.88 21.14 23.68
N ALA A 299 8.04 20.11 23.81
CA ALA A 299 6.60 20.14 23.54
C ALA A 299 5.85 19.06 24.33
N ALA A 300 4.52 19.20 24.41
CA ALA A 300 3.62 18.23 25.03
C ALA A 300 2.96 17.34 23.98
N LEU A 301 2.76 16.05 24.31
CA LEU A 301 1.87 15.17 23.54
C LEU A 301 0.41 15.57 23.82
N ARG A 302 -0.32 15.97 22.77
CA ARG A 302 -1.68 16.50 22.83
C ARG A 302 -2.75 15.46 22.52
N ALA A 303 -2.43 14.52 21.66
CA ALA A 303 -3.20 13.30 21.44
C ALA A 303 -2.23 12.14 21.12
N LYS A 304 -2.42 11.00 21.79
CA LYS A 304 -1.64 9.78 21.55
C LYS A 304 -1.93 9.18 20.17
N GLN A 305 -1.05 8.28 19.73
CA GLN A 305 -1.17 7.58 18.45
C GLN A 305 -2.43 6.70 18.41
N LYS A 306 -3.40 7.04 17.55
CA LYS A 306 -4.67 6.30 17.46
C LYS A 306 -5.34 6.41 16.09
N SER A 307 -6.31 5.53 15.84
CA SER A 307 -7.27 5.70 14.73
C SER A 307 -8.23 6.85 15.05
N VAL A 308 -8.51 7.73 14.08
CA VAL A 308 -9.41 8.88 14.25
C VAL A 308 -10.77 8.69 13.58
N GLY A 309 -10.85 7.78 12.60
CA GLY A 309 -12.07 7.52 11.84
C GLY A 309 -13.18 6.84 12.64
N PRO A 310 -14.39 6.72 12.10
CA PRO A 310 -15.48 5.99 12.75
C PRO A 310 -15.18 4.50 12.96
N TYR A 311 -14.23 3.97 12.18
CA TYR A 311 -13.76 2.59 12.25
C TYR A 311 -12.25 2.57 12.47
N LEU A 312 -11.74 1.50 13.09
CA LEU A 312 -10.30 1.31 13.28
C LEU A 312 -9.61 1.26 11.92
N ALA A 313 -8.45 1.93 11.82
CA ALA A 313 -7.61 1.84 10.64
C ALA A 313 -6.98 0.43 10.58
N ASN A 314 -7.36 -0.36 9.58
CA ASN A 314 -6.79 -1.67 9.30
C ASN A 314 -6.58 -1.81 7.79
N LEU A 315 -5.51 -2.49 7.37
CA LEU A 315 -5.25 -2.74 5.94
C LEU A 315 -5.92 -4.04 5.45
N THR A 316 -6.80 -4.65 6.26
CA THR A 316 -7.67 -5.72 5.76
C THR A 316 -8.69 -5.07 4.82
N ASN A 317 -9.00 -5.71 3.69
CA ASN A 317 -10.08 -5.26 2.81
C ASN A 317 -11.31 -4.88 3.65
N ASP A 318 -11.97 -3.77 3.29
CA ASP A 318 -13.11 -3.10 3.98
C ASP A 318 -14.33 -3.99 4.36
N GLU A 319 -14.24 -5.32 4.21
CA GLU A 319 -15.29 -6.28 4.50
C GLU A 319 -15.61 -6.39 6.01
N VAL A 320 -14.66 -6.07 6.91
CA VAL A 320 -14.91 -6.03 8.36
C VAL A 320 -14.55 -4.68 8.95
N LYS A 321 -15.55 -3.81 9.05
CA LYS A 321 -15.45 -2.52 9.74
C LYS A 321 -15.59 -2.70 11.25
N THR A 322 -14.50 -2.59 11.98
CA THR A 322 -14.50 -2.58 13.45
C THR A 322 -14.75 -1.16 13.95
N ASP A 323 -15.78 -0.97 14.80
CA ASP A 323 -16.10 0.34 15.39
C ASP A 323 -14.90 0.90 16.17
N ASN A 324 -14.60 2.18 15.97
CA ASN A 324 -13.56 2.88 16.72
C ASN A 324 -14.16 3.54 17.98
N PRO A 325 -13.72 3.16 19.19
CA PRO A 325 -14.18 3.78 20.42
C PRO A 325 -13.72 5.24 20.59
N GLU A 326 -12.63 5.64 19.93
CA GLU A 326 -12.05 7.00 19.98
C GLU A 326 -12.29 7.79 18.68
N LYS A 327 -13.34 7.43 17.93
CA LYS A 327 -13.74 8.11 16.68
C LYS A 327 -13.96 9.60 16.90
N GLU A 328 -13.47 10.40 15.97
CA GLU A 328 -13.53 11.86 16.07
C GLU A 328 -14.71 12.48 15.32
N TRP A 329 -15.43 11.70 14.51
CA TRP A 329 -16.72 12.08 13.92
C TRP A 329 -17.71 10.93 13.81
N SER A 330 -18.98 11.28 13.66
CA SER A 330 -20.06 10.33 13.39
C SER A 330 -20.03 9.80 11.95
N ALA A 331 -20.05 8.48 11.76
CA ALA A 331 -20.26 7.86 10.44
C ALA A 331 -21.60 8.22 9.79
N VAL A 332 -22.60 8.63 10.58
CA VAL A 332 -23.97 8.90 10.10
C VAL A 332 -24.15 10.37 9.76
N THR A 333 -23.73 11.27 10.65
CA THR A 333 -23.99 12.72 10.51
C THR A 333 -22.76 13.52 10.09
N GLY A 334 -21.56 12.94 10.17
CA GLY A 334 -20.28 13.60 9.91
C GLY A 334 -19.93 14.72 10.91
N VAL A 335 -20.68 14.83 12.02
CA VAL A 335 -20.44 15.82 13.09
C VAL A 335 -19.22 15.42 13.92
N PHE A 336 -18.34 16.38 14.21
CA PHE A 336 -17.19 16.18 15.09
C PHE A 336 -17.57 16.03 16.56
N TYR A 337 -16.82 15.21 17.29
CA TYR A 337 -16.90 15.14 18.75
C TYR A 337 -15.91 16.10 19.40
N ASP A 338 -16.35 16.85 20.42
CA ASP A 338 -15.47 17.74 21.20
C ASP A 338 -14.51 16.97 22.12
N ASN A 339 -14.89 15.78 22.58
CA ASN A 339 -14.09 14.97 23.48
C ASN A 339 -14.05 13.49 23.06
N PRO A 340 -13.44 13.17 21.91
CA PRO A 340 -13.35 11.79 21.42
C PRO A 340 -12.46 10.88 22.29
N SER A 341 -11.55 11.44 23.08
CA SER A 341 -10.67 10.72 24.02
C SER A 341 -10.85 11.24 25.45
N PRO A 342 -11.98 10.92 26.12
CA PRO A 342 -12.28 11.45 27.44
C PRO A 342 -11.28 11.01 28.52
N GLN A 343 -10.64 9.84 28.35
CA GLN A 343 -9.63 9.36 29.30
C GLN A 343 -8.35 10.22 29.29
N ASP A 344 -7.91 10.69 28.12
CA ASP A 344 -6.76 11.60 27.98
C ASP A 344 -6.99 12.93 28.71
N ALA A 345 -8.21 13.48 28.55
CA ALA A 345 -8.61 14.68 29.27
C ALA A 345 -8.68 14.44 30.79
N LEU A 346 -9.26 13.32 31.23
CA LEU A 346 -9.33 12.95 32.64
C LEU A 346 -7.94 12.75 33.26
N ALA A 347 -7.02 12.08 32.55
CA ALA A 347 -5.65 11.87 33.00
C ALA A 347 -4.91 13.19 33.21
N THR A 348 -5.05 14.14 32.29
CA THR A 348 -4.47 15.49 32.42
C THR A 348 -5.07 16.22 33.63
N ASN A 349 -6.39 16.17 33.79
CA ASN A 349 -7.07 16.82 34.91
C ASN A 349 -6.60 16.26 36.26
N ALA A 350 -6.44 14.94 36.36
CA ALA A 350 -5.94 14.28 37.56
C ALA A 350 -4.47 14.62 37.82
N ALA A 351 -3.61 14.58 36.80
CA ALA A 351 -2.18 14.86 36.92
C ALA A 351 -1.89 16.28 37.40
N PHE A 352 -2.69 17.27 36.97
CA PHE A 352 -2.43 18.68 37.28
C PHE A 352 -3.42 19.31 38.28
N GLY A 353 -4.40 18.54 38.76
CA GLY A 353 -5.41 19.00 39.73
C GLY A 353 -6.36 20.05 39.14
N LEU A 354 -6.83 19.83 37.90
CA LEU A 354 -7.75 20.73 37.21
C LEU A 354 -9.21 20.30 37.42
N THR A 355 -10.05 21.26 37.80
CA THR A 355 -11.43 21.09 38.26
C THR A 355 -12.31 22.25 37.77
N GLY A 356 -13.62 22.16 38.00
CA GLY A 356 -14.57 23.24 37.71
C GLY A 356 -14.47 23.77 36.28
N ALA A 357 -14.34 25.10 36.15
CA ALA A 357 -14.23 25.79 34.85
C ALA A 357 -12.85 25.62 34.19
N GLN A 358 -11.84 25.18 34.93
CA GLN A 358 -10.47 24.95 34.46
C GLN A 358 -10.23 23.49 34.07
N LYS A 359 -11.28 22.66 34.03
CA LYS A 359 -11.18 21.28 33.58
C LYS A 359 -10.95 21.21 32.06
N ILE A 360 -10.02 20.36 31.63
CA ILE A 360 -9.86 19.96 30.24
C ILE A 360 -11.08 19.15 29.82
N VAL A 361 -11.80 19.64 28.82
CA VAL A 361 -13.03 19.04 28.26
C VAL A 361 -12.91 18.74 26.77
N ASN A 362 -11.83 19.18 26.12
CA ASN A 362 -11.54 18.88 24.73
C ASN A 362 -10.46 17.80 24.64
N SER A 363 -10.49 16.98 23.59
CA SER A 363 -9.43 16.02 23.24
C SER A 363 -9.47 15.68 21.75
N GLY A 364 -8.55 14.85 21.27
CA GLY A 364 -8.50 14.37 19.89
C GLY A 364 -7.64 15.19 18.94
N VAL A 365 -7.21 14.55 17.85
CA VAL A 365 -6.29 15.11 16.85
C VAL A 365 -6.96 16.22 16.05
N ILE A 366 -8.12 15.96 15.44
CA ILE A 366 -8.86 16.90 14.61
C ILE A 366 -9.26 18.12 15.44
N ASN A 367 -9.76 17.87 16.66
CA ASN A 367 -10.22 18.92 17.53
C ASN A 367 -9.08 19.82 18.02
N TYR A 368 -7.91 19.25 18.34
CA TYR A 368 -6.71 20.04 18.66
C TYR A 368 -6.29 20.91 17.48
N ILE A 369 -6.15 20.34 16.28
CA ILE A 369 -5.78 21.08 15.05
C ILE A 369 -6.74 22.24 14.79
N ASN A 370 -8.03 22.01 14.99
CA ASN A 370 -9.06 23.01 14.73
C ASN A 370 -9.08 24.15 15.76
N LYS A 371 -8.75 23.87 17.03
CA LYS A 371 -8.96 24.82 18.13
C LYS A 371 -7.68 25.35 18.78
N PHE A 372 -6.48 24.85 18.45
CA PHE A 372 -5.25 25.42 19.03
C PHE A 372 -5.17 26.94 18.76
N GLY A 373 -4.72 27.70 19.76
CA GLY A 373 -4.68 29.16 19.66
C GLY A 373 -6.05 29.81 19.44
N GLN A 374 -7.17 29.16 19.77
CA GLN A 374 -8.48 29.83 19.83
C GLN A 374 -8.83 30.30 21.25
N MET A 375 -8.04 29.93 22.26
CA MET A 375 -8.19 30.42 23.62
C MET A 375 -8.10 31.95 23.66
N THR A 376 -9.06 32.60 24.32
CA THR A 376 -9.12 34.07 24.43
C THR A 376 -8.57 34.61 25.75
N THR A 377 -8.24 33.74 26.70
CA THR A 377 -7.74 34.12 28.03
C THR A 377 -6.26 34.50 28.02
N GLN A 378 -5.51 34.16 26.97
CA GLN A 378 -4.10 34.52 26.77
C GLN A 378 -3.80 34.87 25.31
N TYR A 379 -2.63 35.47 25.09
CA TYR A 379 -2.05 35.61 23.75
C TYR A 379 -1.52 34.26 23.25
N HIS A 380 -1.19 34.17 21.97
CA HIS A 380 -0.49 33.01 21.44
C HIS A 380 0.95 32.94 22.00
N LYS A 381 1.50 31.73 22.04
CA LYS A 381 2.90 31.50 22.42
C LYS A 381 3.83 32.32 21.53
N SER A 382 4.89 32.91 22.10
CA SER A 382 5.78 33.83 21.38
C SER A 382 7.15 33.24 20.99
N LEU A 383 7.49 32.03 21.46
CA LEU A 383 8.79 31.39 21.25
C LEU A 383 8.58 29.94 20.85
N ASP A 384 9.35 29.43 19.89
CA ASP A 384 9.19 28.12 19.26
C ASP A 384 10.50 27.30 19.33
N PRO A 385 10.66 26.45 20.36
CA PRO A 385 11.78 25.53 20.44
C PRO A 385 11.54 24.32 19.51
N VAL A 386 11.58 24.52 18.19
CA VAL A 386 11.13 23.51 17.21
C VAL A 386 11.94 22.22 17.21
N SER A 387 13.27 22.30 17.37
CA SER A 387 14.10 21.09 17.40
C SER A 387 13.77 20.24 18.62
N GLU A 388 13.42 20.85 19.75
CA GLU A 388 13.00 20.13 20.96
C GLU A 388 11.61 19.51 20.84
N MET A 389 10.69 20.18 20.14
CA MET A 389 9.41 19.59 19.79
C MET A 389 9.57 18.38 18.84
N TYR A 390 10.43 18.50 17.81
CA TYR A 390 10.74 17.37 16.93
C TYR A 390 11.38 16.22 17.71
N TYR A 391 12.27 16.53 18.64
CA TYR A 391 12.90 15.55 19.50
C TYR A 391 11.89 14.83 20.40
N ALA A 392 10.92 15.53 20.99
CA ALA A 392 9.85 14.89 21.76
C ALA A 392 9.05 13.91 20.88
N ALA A 393 8.74 14.29 19.65
CA ALA A 393 8.09 13.40 18.68
C ALA A 393 8.97 12.20 18.30
N LEU A 394 10.28 12.40 18.12
CA LEU A 394 11.24 11.32 17.87
C LEU A 394 11.36 10.36 19.04
N ARG A 395 11.42 10.88 20.28
CA ARG A 395 11.40 10.07 21.51
C ARG A 395 10.15 9.21 21.62
N TYR A 396 9.00 9.76 21.21
CA TYR A 396 7.73 9.05 21.22
C TYR A 396 7.77 7.82 20.31
N LEU A 397 8.22 7.97 19.06
CA LEU A 397 8.41 6.83 18.15
C LEU A 397 9.47 5.83 18.64
N ARG A 398 10.46 6.29 19.41
CA ARG A 398 11.51 5.44 20.01
C ARG A 398 11.11 4.82 21.36
N ASN A 399 9.86 5.02 21.79
CA ASN A 399 9.34 4.54 23.07
C ASN A 399 10.20 4.94 24.30
N LYS A 400 10.72 6.17 24.31
CA LYS A 400 11.62 6.69 25.38
C LYS A 400 10.89 7.48 26.49
N GLY A 401 9.56 7.56 26.43
CA GLY A 401 8.74 8.30 27.38
C GLY A 401 8.90 9.83 27.33
N ASN A 402 8.08 10.49 28.14
CA ASN A 402 8.03 11.95 28.30
C ASN A 402 9.35 12.52 28.85
N VAL A 403 9.58 13.82 28.62
CA VAL A 403 10.60 14.61 29.32
C VAL A 403 9.87 15.48 30.32
N ASP A 404 10.02 15.21 31.62
CA ASP A 404 9.11 15.75 32.63
C ASP A 404 9.12 17.28 32.68
N SER A 405 10.30 17.90 32.51
CA SER A 405 10.46 19.35 32.49
C SER A 405 9.68 20.04 31.36
N TYR A 406 9.49 19.39 30.21
CA TYR A 406 8.78 19.96 29.06
C TYR A 406 7.29 20.16 29.37
N THR A 407 6.72 19.25 30.18
CA THR A 407 5.30 19.24 30.55
C THR A 407 5.01 19.77 31.97
N ASN A 408 6.05 20.10 32.74
CA ASN A 408 5.90 20.45 34.14
C ASN A 408 5.16 21.79 34.32
N MET A 409 4.07 21.73 35.10
CA MET A 409 3.24 22.87 35.51
C MET A 409 3.03 22.90 37.04
N ASN A 410 3.85 22.16 37.80
CA ASN A 410 3.77 22.13 39.25
C ASN A 410 4.09 23.50 39.87
N GLY A 411 3.43 23.83 40.97
CA GLY A 411 3.56 25.14 41.63
C GLY A 411 2.75 26.28 40.99
N LEU A 412 2.15 26.06 39.80
CA LEU A 412 1.27 27.04 39.16
C LEU A 412 -0.17 26.98 39.71
N SER A 413 -0.90 28.09 39.61
CA SER A 413 -2.33 28.13 39.90
C SER A 413 -3.11 27.29 38.88
N GLU A 414 -4.31 26.82 39.26
CA GLU A 414 -5.18 26.01 38.39
C GLU A 414 -5.52 26.74 37.07
N THR A 415 -5.75 28.05 37.14
CA THR A 415 -5.98 28.89 35.95
C THR A 415 -4.74 28.98 35.06
N ALA A 416 -3.54 29.12 35.64
CA ALA A 416 -2.31 29.15 34.87
C ALA A 416 -2.03 27.80 34.18
N LYS A 417 -2.25 26.68 34.89
CA LYS A 417 -2.15 25.33 34.32
C LYS A 417 -3.12 25.12 33.15
N TYR A 418 -4.38 25.52 33.29
CA TYR A 418 -5.36 25.45 32.21
C TYR A 418 -4.96 26.29 31.00
N ASN A 419 -4.47 27.51 31.22
CA ASN A 419 -3.99 28.38 30.15
C ASN A 419 -2.78 27.78 29.42
N TYR A 420 -1.81 27.22 30.15
CA TYR A 420 -0.64 26.55 29.55
C TYR A 420 -1.04 25.31 28.75
N ALA A 421 -2.02 24.55 29.25
CA ALA A 421 -2.58 23.42 28.54
C ALA A 421 -3.38 23.81 27.28
N ASP A 422 -3.71 25.08 27.07
CA ASP A 422 -4.56 25.59 25.99
C ASP A 422 -5.93 24.89 25.91
N GLY A 423 -6.44 24.40 27.06
CA GLY A 423 -7.71 23.66 27.11
C GLY A 423 -7.68 22.26 26.50
N PHE A 424 -6.50 21.70 26.23
CA PHE A 424 -6.27 20.38 25.66
C PHE A 424 -5.41 19.48 26.57
N PRO A 425 -5.40 18.15 26.32
CA PRO A 425 -4.59 17.22 27.11
C PRO A 425 -3.08 17.57 27.08
N VAL A 426 -2.41 17.23 28.16
CA VAL A 426 -0.95 17.26 28.33
C VAL A 426 -0.57 15.88 28.85
N LEU A 427 -0.29 14.96 27.93
CA LEU A 427 -0.06 13.55 28.26
C LEU A 427 1.37 13.34 28.74
N THR A 428 1.51 12.90 29.99
CA THR A 428 2.81 12.64 30.64
C THR A 428 3.16 11.16 30.69
N ASN A 429 2.16 10.26 30.64
CA ASN A 429 2.38 8.82 30.50
C ASN A 429 2.14 8.42 29.05
N TRP A 430 3.21 8.09 28.33
CA TRP A 430 3.14 7.76 26.91
C TRP A 430 2.95 6.26 26.72
N GLU A 431 2.00 5.89 25.86
CA GLU A 431 1.82 4.54 25.35
C GLU A 431 2.71 4.35 24.11
N ASP A 432 3.15 3.11 23.85
CA ASP A 432 3.93 2.79 22.65
C ASP A 432 3.13 3.14 21.38
N PRO A 433 3.63 4.00 20.48
CA PRO A 433 2.91 4.34 19.26
C PRO A 433 2.83 3.18 18.26
N TYR A 434 3.70 2.16 18.35
CA TYR A 434 3.68 1.00 17.48
C TYR A 434 2.76 -0.11 18.04
N GLU A 435 1.81 -0.55 17.23
CA GLU A 435 1.01 -1.75 17.41
C GLU A 435 1.65 -2.98 16.73
N ALA A 436 2.51 -2.77 15.73
CA ALA A 436 3.20 -3.85 15.02
C ALA A 436 4.54 -3.38 14.40
N SER A 437 5.50 -4.30 14.27
CA SER A 437 6.86 -3.97 13.78
C SER A 437 6.92 -3.54 12.30
N CYS A 438 5.89 -3.88 11.52
CA CYS A 438 5.76 -3.51 10.11
C CYS A 438 5.08 -2.16 9.87
N GLN A 439 4.64 -1.48 10.92
CA GLN A 439 4.17 -0.11 10.78
C GLN A 439 5.36 0.76 10.41
N ALA A 440 5.11 1.61 9.45
CA ALA A 440 6.03 2.65 9.10
C ALA A 440 5.52 3.97 9.67
N SER A 441 6.43 4.92 9.80
CA SER A 441 6.16 6.17 10.49
C SER A 441 6.55 7.39 9.66
N ALA A 442 5.91 8.51 9.93
CA ALA A 442 6.30 9.80 9.38
C ALA A 442 6.00 10.95 10.35
N PHE A 443 6.75 12.04 10.20
CA PHE A 443 6.50 13.32 10.84
C PHE A 443 5.95 14.30 9.82
N LEU A 444 4.90 15.03 10.18
CA LEU A 444 4.42 16.19 9.43
C LEU A 444 4.45 17.42 10.33
N GLY A 445 5.40 18.31 10.07
CA GLY A 445 5.53 19.59 10.75
C GLY A 445 5.01 20.76 9.93
N ILE A 446 4.63 21.82 10.64
CA ILE A 446 4.39 23.16 10.11
C ILE A 446 5.06 24.13 11.07
N GLY A 447 5.67 25.20 10.57
CA GLY A 447 6.25 26.24 11.41
C GLY A 447 6.97 27.30 10.60
N ASP A 448 7.52 28.29 11.29
CA ASP A 448 8.29 29.36 10.68
C ASP A 448 9.79 29.26 10.97
N LEU A 449 10.62 29.87 10.12
CA LEU A 449 12.07 29.64 10.15
C LEU A 449 12.79 30.34 11.30
N TYR A 450 12.16 31.31 11.97
CA TYR A 450 12.82 32.13 12.99
C TYR A 450 12.71 31.54 14.39
N THR A 451 13.18 30.30 14.52
CA THR A 451 13.08 29.50 15.74
C THR A 451 13.88 30.07 16.89
N HIS A 452 13.57 29.64 18.13
CA HIS A 452 14.15 30.17 19.35
C HIS A 452 14.65 29.07 20.28
N ARG A 453 15.91 29.17 20.72
CA ARG A 453 16.49 28.41 21.86
C ARG A 453 16.01 26.96 21.92
N ASP A 454 16.41 26.18 20.91
CA ASP A 454 16.00 24.80 20.73
C ASP A 454 17.18 23.83 20.83
N LYS A 455 18.11 24.14 21.74
CA LYS A 455 19.43 23.51 21.82
C LYS A 455 19.59 22.54 22.98
N ASN A 456 18.62 22.44 23.88
CA ASN A 456 18.65 21.53 25.02
C ASN A 456 18.32 20.10 24.58
N LEU A 457 19.25 19.53 23.80
CA LEU A 457 19.11 18.28 23.06
C LEU A 457 20.31 17.35 23.24
N PRO A 458 20.16 16.03 23.01
CA PRO A 458 21.19 15.05 23.34
C PRO A 458 22.50 15.26 22.59
N GLY A 459 23.61 15.15 23.31
CA GLY A 459 24.96 15.34 22.79
C GLY A 459 25.43 16.79 22.68
N ASN A 460 24.58 17.78 22.95
CA ASN A 460 24.99 19.19 23.02
C ASN A 460 25.36 19.61 24.45
N THR A 461 26.67 19.67 24.75
CA THR A 461 27.19 20.11 26.05
C THR A 461 27.90 21.46 26.02
N TYR A 462 27.99 22.10 24.85
CA TYR A 462 28.82 23.29 24.64
C TYR A 462 28.03 24.51 24.16
N TYR A 463 27.01 24.30 23.32
CA TYR A 463 26.27 25.37 22.65
C TYR A 463 24.87 25.49 23.22
N THR A 464 24.73 25.75 24.52
CA THR A 464 23.43 25.82 25.23
C THR A 464 23.17 27.22 25.81
N SER A 465 23.73 28.25 25.17
CA SER A 465 23.61 29.63 25.64
C SER A 465 22.15 30.10 25.69
N GLY A 466 21.68 30.41 26.89
CA GLY A 466 20.32 30.90 27.13
C GLY A 466 19.27 29.81 27.37
N GLU A 467 19.70 28.54 27.45
CA GLU A 467 18.87 27.39 27.79
C GLU A 467 18.81 27.14 29.31
N PRO A 468 17.73 26.50 29.82
CA PRO A 468 17.70 26.00 31.19
C PRO A 468 18.63 24.77 31.35
N VAL A 469 18.68 24.20 32.57
CA VAL A 469 19.45 22.97 32.82
C VAL A 469 18.90 21.83 31.97
N THR A 470 19.79 21.20 31.19
CA THR A 470 19.42 20.07 30.33
C THR A 470 18.82 18.92 31.16
N PRO A 471 17.63 18.41 30.79
CA PRO A 471 16.97 17.35 31.54
C PRO A 471 17.76 16.04 31.57
N PRO A 472 17.72 15.24 32.65
CA PRO A 472 18.38 13.94 32.74
C PRO A 472 18.01 12.97 31.60
N GLU A 473 16.75 12.98 31.19
CA GLU A 473 16.20 12.16 30.11
C GLU A 473 16.82 12.52 28.74
N VAL A 474 17.21 13.79 28.57
CA VAL A 474 17.91 14.31 27.39
C VAL A 474 19.39 13.95 27.43
N LEU A 475 20.03 14.13 28.59
CA LEU A 475 21.46 13.83 28.78
C LEU A 475 21.80 12.34 28.60
N SER A 476 20.85 11.46 28.90
CA SER A 476 21.02 10.01 28.82
C SER A 476 20.61 9.38 27.49
N ASP A 477 20.10 10.17 26.53
CA ASP A 477 19.72 9.66 25.21
C ASP A 477 20.97 9.31 24.38
N ASP A 478 20.85 8.32 23.50
CA ASP A 478 21.95 7.69 22.77
C ASP A 478 22.29 8.38 21.44
N ILE A 479 21.54 9.43 21.06
CA ILE A 479 21.81 10.24 19.87
C ILE A 479 22.70 11.44 20.20
N ASN A 480 23.45 11.91 19.21
CA ASN A 480 24.21 13.16 19.31
C ASN A 480 23.79 14.11 18.18
N VAL A 481 23.01 15.13 18.51
CA VAL A 481 22.44 16.04 17.51
C VAL A 481 23.50 16.88 16.80
N ILE A 482 24.62 17.21 17.45
CA ILE A 482 25.73 17.95 16.83
C ILE A 482 26.38 17.08 15.75
N THR A 483 26.73 15.83 16.08
CA THR A 483 27.34 14.88 15.14
C THR A 483 26.43 14.64 13.94
N LEU A 484 25.14 14.39 14.18
CA LEU A 484 24.16 14.17 13.12
C LEU A 484 24.00 15.40 12.22
N THR A 485 23.94 16.59 12.82
CA THR A 485 23.77 17.85 12.07
C THR A 485 25.01 18.20 11.27
N ASN A 486 26.21 17.98 11.81
CA ASN A 486 27.45 18.19 11.08
C ASN A 486 27.64 17.16 9.95
N LYS A 487 27.13 15.93 10.10
CA LYS A 487 27.12 14.93 9.01
C LYS A 487 26.34 15.45 7.80
N ILE A 488 25.10 15.90 8.00
CA ILE A 488 24.29 16.42 6.88
C ILE A 488 24.89 17.70 6.29
N ALA A 489 25.51 18.54 7.12
CA ALA A 489 26.14 19.77 6.69
C ALA A 489 27.37 19.49 5.83
N ALA A 490 28.15 18.46 6.16
CA ALA A 490 29.23 17.97 5.29
C ALA A 490 28.70 17.46 3.94
N LEU A 491 27.62 16.67 3.93
CA LEU A 491 26.98 16.19 2.69
C LEU A 491 26.42 17.33 1.82
N GLN A 492 25.96 18.41 2.46
CA GLN A 492 25.43 19.60 1.79
C GLN A 492 26.50 20.63 1.41
N GLY A 493 27.72 20.51 1.94
CA GLY A 493 28.79 21.49 1.75
C GLY A 493 28.69 22.76 2.61
N LEU A 494 28.06 22.69 3.79
CA LEU A 494 27.81 23.81 4.70
C LEU A 494 28.79 23.89 5.90
N GLY A 495 29.72 22.93 6.05
CA GLY A 495 30.65 22.90 7.17
C GLY A 495 30.03 22.36 8.46
N ASN A 496 30.31 22.98 9.61
CA ASN A 496 29.93 22.48 10.94
C ASN A 496 28.78 23.28 11.57
N ILE A 497 27.63 23.35 10.89
CA ILE A 497 26.50 24.18 11.32
C ILE A 497 25.88 23.72 12.66
N GLY A 498 26.10 22.47 13.06
CA GLY A 498 25.68 21.93 14.36
C GLY A 498 26.58 22.40 15.51
N SER A 499 27.76 22.95 15.23
CA SER A 499 28.72 23.41 16.24
C SER A 499 28.70 24.93 16.39
N THR A 500 27.51 25.50 16.59
CA THR A 500 27.30 26.96 16.64
C THR A 500 26.43 27.36 17.83
N ASP A 501 26.70 28.51 18.45
CA ASP A 501 25.82 29.10 19.47
C ASP A 501 24.51 29.65 18.88
N SER A 502 24.49 29.95 17.58
CA SER A 502 23.30 30.39 16.87
C SER A 502 23.44 30.09 15.38
N TYR A 503 22.43 29.42 14.80
CA TYR A 503 22.44 29.05 13.39
C TYR A 503 22.00 30.22 12.50
N THR A 504 20.82 30.78 12.73
CA THR A 504 20.28 31.93 11.97
C THR A 504 19.84 33.10 12.86
N GLY A 505 20.20 33.08 14.15
CA GLY A 505 19.84 34.07 15.17
C GLY A 505 19.09 33.45 16.36
N ARG A 506 18.75 34.27 17.37
CA ARG A 506 17.88 33.88 18.52
C ARG A 506 18.37 32.63 19.31
N SER A 507 19.67 32.34 19.25
CA SER A 507 20.27 31.12 19.82
C SER A 507 19.63 29.83 19.32
N ASN A 508 19.12 29.81 18.08
CA ASN A 508 18.51 28.61 17.48
C ASN A 508 19.53 27.64 16.85
N SER A 509 19.05 26.48 16.45
CA SER A 509 19.82 25.41 15.82
C SER A 509 19.22 24.90 14.51
N ALA A 510 20.01 24.08 13.81
CA ALA A 510 19.55 23.25 12.70
C ALA A 510 19.35 21.78 13.12
N TYR A 511 19.25 21.49 14.43
CA TYR A 511 19.32 20.13 14.97
C TYR A 511 18.20 19.20 14.49
N ILE A 512 17.02 19.77 14.19
CA ILE A 512 15.94 19.05 13.53
C ILE A 512 16.41 18.30 12.27
N ALA A 513 17.33 18.86 11.48
CA ALA A 513 17.76 18.23 10.25
C ALA A 513 18.68 17.01 10.49
N GLY A 514 19.53 17.04 11.53
CA GLY A 514 20.29 15.88 11.97
C GLY A 514 19.42 14.77 12.57
N MET A 515 18.41 15.14 13.36
CA MET A 515 17.44 14.16 13.89
C MET A 515 16.54 13.58 12.82
N ALA A 516 16.15 14.36 11.81
CA ALA A 516 15.40 13.90 10.64
C ALA A 516 16.20 12.88 9.82
N TRP A 517 17.49 13.12 9.60
CA TRP A 517 18.40 12.14 9.02
C TRP A 517 18.42 10.84 9.82
N TYR A 518 18.66 10.92 11.13
CA TYR A 518 18.66 9.74 12.01
C TYR A 518 17.34 8.98 11.93
N ALA A 519 16.21 9.68 12.00
CA ALA A 519 14.88 9.07 11.89
C ALA A 519 14.68 8.30 10.59
N ASN A 520 15.17 8.83 9.46
CA ASN A 520 14.98 8.22 8.16
C ASN A 520 16.00 7.10 7.86
N THR A 521 17.17 7.10 8.50
CA THR A 521 18.28 6.19 8.14
C THR A 521 18.67 5.17 9.20
N SER A 522 18.21 5.31 10.43
CA SER A 522 18.57 4.45 11.56
C SER A 522 17.36 3.67 12.07
N ASP A 523 17.62 2.53 12.71
CA ASP A 523 16.56 1.81 13.41
C ASP A 523 16.14 2.53 14.69
N LEU A 524 14.88 2.94 14.75
CA LEU A 524 14.30 3.64 15.89
C LEU A 524 13.85 2.68 17.00
N ARG A 525 13.63 1.40 16.68
CA ARG A 525 13.02 0.41 17.58
C ARG A 525 13.75 -0.94 17.47
N PRO A 526 15.01 -1.03 17.93
CA PRO A 526 15.78 -2.28 17.91
C PRO A 526 15.16 -3.39 18.79
N ASP A 527 14.17 -3.07 19.61
CA ASP A 527 13.35 -4.02 20.36
C ASP A 527 12.23 -4.67 19.53
N LEU A 528 11.94 -4.15 18.33
CA LEU A 528 11.02 -4.72 17.35
C LEU A 528 11.78 -5.42 16.22
N ALA A 529 11.13 -6.36 15.55
CA ALA A 529 11.73 -7.05 14.41
C ALA A 529 11.86 -6.13 13.18
N GLY A 530 13.01 -6.15 12.53
CA GLY A 530 13.29 -5.31 11.35
C GLY A 530 13.76 -3.91 11.73
N LYS A 531 13.80 -3.00 10.76
CA LYS A 531 14.26 -1.61 10.95
C LYS A 531 13.08 -0.65 10.88
N GLN A 532 12.77 0.02 11.98
CA GLN A 532 11.72 1.04 12.02
C GLN A 532 12.32 2.42 11.75
N THR A 533 11.87 3.07 10.68
CA THR A 533 12.31 4.43 10.29
C THR A 533 11.12 5.37 10.22
N ALA A 534 11.39 6.68 10.29
CA ALA A 534 10.38 7.71 10.09
C ALA A 534 10.83 8.77 9.09
N ALA A 535 9.99 9.04 8.09
CA ALA A 535 10.22 10.09 7.10
C ALA A 535 9.75 11.46 7.62
N THR A 536 10.46 12.52 7.25
CA THR A 536 10.14 13.90 7.68
C THR A 536 9.53 14.70 6.54
N PHE A 537 8.36 15.30 6.79
CA PHE A 537 7.68 16.25 5.91
C PHE A 537 7.50 17.57 6.65
N TRP A 538 7.70 18.70 5.96
CA TRP A 538 7.61 20.01 6.58
C TRP A 538 6.96 21.08 5.69
N VAL A 539 6.08 21.87 6.30
CA VAL A 539 5.44 23.04 5.69
C VAL A 539 6.03 24.32 6.31
N ASP A 540 6.69 25.12 5.49
CA ASP A 540 7.24 26.42 5.86
C ASP A 540 6.22 27.53 5.61
N VAL A 541 5.85 28.28 6.65
CA VAL A 541 4.85 29.35 6.56
C VAL A 541 5.35 30.67 6.01
N LEU A 542 6.64 30.77 5.67
CA LEU A 542 7.27 31.96 5.08
C LEU A 542 7.11 33.20 5.96
N SER A 543 7.72 33.21 7.14
CA SER A 543 7.70 34.37 8.03
C SER A 543 8.10 35.67 7.31
N TYR A 544 7.32 36.72 7.55
CA TYR A 544 7.43 38.02 6.85
C TYR A 544 7.35 37.90 5.32
N GLN A 545 6.69 36.86 4.81
CA GLN A 545 6.49 36.63 3.37
C GLN A 545 7.79 36.35 2.62
N LYS A 546 8.79 35.77 3.31
CA LYS A 546 10.14 35.51 2.76
C LYS A 546 10.51 34.03 2.82
N LEU A 547 11.04 33.52 1.71
CA LEU A 547 11.72 32.23 1.64
C LEU A 547 13.23 32.41 1.81
N GLN A 548 13.83 31.63 2.72
CA GLN A 548 15.27 31.55 2.94
C GLN A 548 15.90 30.44 2.10
N GLY A 549 17.17 30.61 1.70
CA GLY A 549 17.94 29.59 0.98
C GLY A 549 18.21 28.32 1.79
N MET A 550 18.56 27.24 1.11
CA MET A 550 18.82 25.91 1.71
C MET A 550 19.83 25.96 2.88
N ALA A 551 20.83 26.84 2.81
CA ALA A 551 21.90 26.95 3.79
C ALA A 551 21.48 27.57 5.14
N THR A 552 20.31 28.22 5.19
CA THR A 552 19.74 28.89 6.36
C THR A 552 18.33 28.39 6.68
N ASN A 553 17.91 27.29 6.06
CA ASN A 553 16.56 26.76 6.15
C ASN A 553 16.57 25.35 6.77
N GLN A 554 16.39 25.26 8.10
CA GLN A 554 16.42 23.97 8.79
C GLN A 554 15.30 23.00 8.34
N TYR A 555 14.17 23.52 7.85
CA TYR A 555 13.05 22.71 7.38
C TYR A 555 13.32 22.08 6.02
N ALA A 556 13.92 22.82 5.09
CA ALA A 556 14.33 22.29 3.80
C ALA A 556 15.43 21.22 3.98
N LEU A 557 16.38 21.44 4.89
CA LEU A 557 17.40 20.44 5.25
C LEU A 557 16.77 19.20 5.88
N ALA A 558 15.87 19.37 6.85
CA ALA A 558 15.17 18.25 7.51
C ALA A 558 14.32 17.45 6.53
N ALA A 559 13.57 18.11 5.64
CA ALA A 559 12.79 17.44 4.60
C ALA A 559 13.67 16.75 3.55
N LYS A 560 14.83 17.32 3.18
CA LYS A 560 15.77 16.66 2.26
C LYS A 560 16.40 15.42 2.88
N TYR A 561 17.05 15.56 4.04
CA TYR A 561 17.85 14.51 4.65
C TYR A 561 17.02 13.52 5.48
N GLY A 562 15.86 13.93 6.00
CA GLY A 562 14.86 13.06 6.60
C GLY A 562 13.80 12.53 5.62
N GLY A 563 13.88 12.93 4.35
CA GLY A 563 12.86 12.64 3.35
C GLY A 563 13.38 12.10 2.02
N PHE A 564 14.65 11.68 1.93
CA PHE A 564 15.20 11.04 0.72
C PHE A 564 14.97 9.53 0.68
N ASN A 565 14.65 8.95 -0.48
CA ASN A 565 14.44 7.52 -0.64
C ASN A 565 15.74 6.77 -0.31
N VAL A 566 15.74 6.06 0.82
CA VAL A 566 16.89 5.32 1.30
C VAL A 566 17.04 4.04 0.48
N PRO A 567 18.17 3.79 -0.20
CA PRO A 567 18.35 2.57 -0.97
C PRO A 567 18.51 1.34 -0.08
N ASP A 568 18.27 0.16 -0.64
CA ASP A 568 18.47 -1.12 0.06
C ASP A 568 19.94 -1.27 0.49
N GLY A 569 20.17 -1.71 1.74
CA GLY A 569 21.52 -1.87 2.29
C GLY A 569 22.26 -0.56 2.61
N PHE A 570 21.57 0.58 2.61
CA PHE A 570 22.17 1.88 2.94
C PHE A 570 22.73 1.92 4.36
N ASP A 571 24.02 2.24 4.47
CA ASP A 571 24.68 2.53 5.74
C ASP A 571 24.92 4.05 5.90
N PRO A 572 24.20 4.73 6.81
CA PRO A 572 24.37 6.15 7.03
C PRO A 572 25.75 6.56 7.55
N LEU A 573 26.51 5.64 8.16
CA LEU A 573 27.83 5.93 8.71
C LEU A 573 28.87 6.11 7.61
N THR A 574 28.80 5.31 6.54
CA THR A 574 29.77 5.30 5.45
C THR A 574 29.47 6.30 4.31
N GLN A 575 28.24 6.82 4.22
CA GLN A 575 27.88 7.81 3.20
C GLN A 575 28.69 9.12 3.35
N THR A 576 29.49 9.48 2.35
CA THR A 576 30.32 10.70 2.36
C THR A 576 30.09 11.63 1.16
N ALA A 577 29.50 11.12 0.08
CA ALA A 577 29.17 11.91 -1.11
C ALA A 577 27.79 12.58 -0.99
N PRO A 578 27.54 13.71 -1.69
CA PRO A 578 26.20 14.29 -1.77
C PRO A 578 25.15 13.28 -2.24
N LEU A 579 23.92 13.40 -1.73
CA LEU A 579 22.82 12.51 -2.13
C LEU A 579 22.48 12.71 -3.62
N PRO A 580 22.35 11.64 -4.42
CA PRO A 580 21.83 11.70 -5.77
C PRO A 580 20.48 12.43 -5.83
N GLU A 581 20.29 13.29 -6.83
CA GLU A 581 19.10 14.13 -6.96
C GLU A 581 17.79 13.33 -6.94
N ALA A 582 17.75 12.23 -7.70
CA ALA A 582 16.58 11.35 -7.80
C ALA A 582 16.15 10.72 -6.46
N TRP A 583 16.98 10.76 -5.42
CA TRP A 583 16.61 10.25 -4.10
C TRP A 583 15.74 11.24 -3.32
N TRP A 584 15.86 12.55 -3.55
CA TRP A 584 15.21 13.56 -2.71
C TRP A 584 14.46 14.64 -3.49
N HIS A 585 14.56 14.65 -4.82
CA HIS A 585 13.88 15.58 -5.72
C HIS A 585 13.38 14.85 -6.96
N THR A 586 12.06 14.65 -7.05
CA THR A 586 11.37 14.03 -8.21
C THR A 586 10.29 14.93 -8.79
N ASN A 587 10.01 16.07 -8.15
CA ASN A 587 9.15 17.12 -8.67
C ASN A 587 9.94 18.03 -9.63
N ASN A 588 9.26 18.91 -10.36
CA ASN A 588 9.90 19.85 -11.30
C ASN A 588 10.12 21.25 -10.69
N ASP A 589 9.98 21.41 -9.37
CA ASP A 589 9.96 22.73 -8.74
C ASP A 589 11.37 23.18 -8.33
N THR A 590 11.71 24.39 -8.74
CA THR A 590 12.89 25.12 -8.26
C THR A 590 12.41 26.32 -7.45
N LEU A 591 12.88 26.44 -6.21
CA LEU A 591 12.53 27.54 -5.32
C LEU A 591 13.59 28.64 -5.34
N LYS A 592 13.14 29.88 -5.49
CA LYS A 592 14.01 31.07 -5.49
C LYS A 592 13.84 31.85 -4.18
N PRO A 593 14.87 31.93 -3.32
CA PRO A 593 14.85 32.78 -2.13
C PRO A 593 14.60 34.25 -2.49
N VAL A 594 13.93 34.98 -1.59
CA VAL A 594 13.47 36.37 -1.83
C VAL A 594 14.18 37.38 -0.91
N ASP A 595 15.21 36.98 -0.16
CA ASP A 595 15.72 37.86 0.88
C ASP A 595 16.34 39.18 0.37
N PHE A 596 15.96 40.27 1.03
CA PHE A 596 16.32 41.65 0.67
C PHE A 596 17.78 42.00 1.03
N ASN A 597 18.47 41.15 1.80
CA ASN A 597 19.84 41.40 2.26
C ASN A 597 20.91 40.65 1.46
N ASN A 598 20.52 39.71 0.58
CA ASN A 598 21.46 39.03 -0.31
C ASN A 598 20.80 38.69 -1.66
N PRO A 599 20.91 39.57 -2.67
CA PRO A 599 20.34 39.33 -3.99
C PRO A 599 21.04 38.19 -4.78
N PHE A 600 22.02 37.50 -4.19
CA PHE A 600 22.82 36.44 -4.80
C PHE A 600 22.54 35.04 -4.22
N GLU A 601 21.53 34.85 -3.36
CA GLU A 601 21.20 33.48 -2.91
C GLU A 601 20.71 32.62 -4.08
N PRO A 602 21.37 31.48 -4.37
CA PRO A 602 21.02 30.64 -5.50
C PRO A 602 19.66 29.97 -5.26
N ALA A 603 18.89 29.84 -6.33
CA ALA A 603 17.72 28.98 -6.32
C ALA A 603 18.13 27.53 -5.99
N PHE A 604 17.25 26.79 -5.33
CA PHE A 604 17.49 25.39 -4.99
C PHE A 604 16.33 24.51 -5.43
N LEU A 605 16.64 23.27 -5.79
CA LEU A 605 15.63 22.27 -6.12
C LEU A 605 14.78 21.96 -4.88
N ARG A 606 13.45 21.97 -5.02
CA ARG A 606 12.54 21.73 -3.90
C ARG A 606 12.64 20.28 -3.45
N PRO A 607 13.06 19.97 -2.20
CA PRO A 607 12.97 18.61 -1.70
C PRO A 607 11.53 18.09 -1.77
N ASP A 608 11.38 16.81 -2.06
CA ASP A 608 10.07 16.19 -2.22
C ASP A 608 9.19 16.31 -0.98
N ASN A 609 9.79 16.35 0.19
CA ASN A 609 9.06 16.42 1.45
C ASN A 609 8.96 17.86 2.02
N TYR A 610 9.35 18.87 1.25
CA TYR A 610 9.35 20.28 1.65
C TYR A 610 8.28 21.08 0.90
N PHE A 611 7.50 21.87 1.63
CA PHE A 611 6.38 22.64 1.09
C PHE A 611 6.36 24.05 1.67
N ILE A 612 5.77 24.99 0.92
CA ILE A 612 5.67 26.41 1.29
C ILE A 612 4.21 26.86 1.37
N ALA A 613 3.90 27.73 2.32
CA ALA A 613 2.53 28.12 2.66
C ALA A 613 2.08 29.49 2.13
N GLY A 614 2.89 30.17 1.31
CA GLY A 614 2.58 31.52 0.80
C GLY A 614 1.40 31.63 -0.19
N GLU A 615 0.70 30.53 -0.47
CA GLU A 615 -0.50 30.48 -1.30
C GLU A 615 -1.43 29.37 -0.79
N SER A 616 -2.64 29.72 -0.35
CA SER A 616 -3.57 28.78 0.31
C SER A 616 -3.90 27.52 -0.51
N ASP A 617 -4.11 27.67 -1.82
CA ASP A 617 -4.43 26.54 -2.69
C ASP A 617 -3.25 25.58 -2.85
N LYS A 618 -2.02 26.13 -2.87
CA LYS A 618 -0.79 25.34 -2.90
C LYS A 618 -0.58 24.60 -1.59
N ILE A 619 -0.99 25.15 -0.44
CA ILE A 619 -0.96 24.43 0.85
C ILE A 619 -1.85 23.18 0.79
N ALA A 620 -3.10 23.33 0.34
CA ALA A 620 -4.04 22.21 0.30
C ALA A 620 -3.56 21.10 -0.65
N GLN A 621 -3.02 21.47 -1.81
CA GLN A 621 -2.41 20.51 -2.73
C GLN A 621 -1.16 19.87 -2.14
N SER A 622 -0.30 20.66 -1.49
CA SER A 622 0.92 20.19 -0.83
C SER A 622 0.61 19.16 0.25
N ILE A 623 -0.38 19.40 1.10
CA ILE A 623 -0.78 18.48 2.18
C ILE A 623 -1.37 17.19 1.62
N LYS A 624 -2.14 17.25 0.53
CA LYS A 624 -2.58 16.04 -0.20
C LYS A 624 -1.39 15.24 -0.73
N GLN A 625 -0.42 15.91 -1.35
CA GLN A 625 0.82 15.29 -1.81
C GLN A 625 1.62 14.70 -0.65
N VAL A 626 1.69 15.37 0.51
CA VAL A 626 2.33 14.85 1.74
C VAL A 626 1.71 13.52 2.12
N PHE A 627 0.38 13.43 2.25
CA PHE A 627 -0.28 12.21 2.68
C PHE A 627 -0.13 11.08 1.65
N ALA A 628 -0.27 11.38 0.36
CA ALA A 628 -0.01 10.42 -0.71
C ALA A 628 1.43 9.90 -0.68
N ARG A 629 2.41 10.78 -0.39
CA ARG A 629 3.83 10.40 -0.26
C ARG A 629 4.15 9.66 1.02
N ILE A 630 3.58 10.05 2.16
CA ILE A 630 3.66 9.30 3.42
C ILE A 630 3.24 7.88 3.09
N ILE A 631 2.02 7.71 2.58
CA ILE A 631 1.47 6.41 2.21
C ILE A 631 2.32 5.66 1.19
N ALA A 632 2.98 6.31 0.24
CA ALA A 632 3.81 5.62 -0.74
C ALA A 632 5.16 5.15 -0.16
N ARG A 633 5.71 5.91 0.79
CA ARG A 633 7.08 5.78 1.31
C ARG A 633 7.20 4.95 2.57
N VAL A 634 6.15 5.00 3.38
CA VAL A 634 5.87 4.14 4.55
C VAL A 634 5.73 2.64 4.14
N ASN A 635 5.93 2.35 2.85
CA ASN A 635 5.90 1.02 2.25
C ASN A 635 7.30 0.42 2.07
N GLY A 636 8.34 1.18 2.43
CA GLY A 636 9.75 0.76 2.35
C GLY A 636 10.35 0.26 3.67
N SER A 637 9.71 0.48 4.84
CA SER A 637 10.20 -0.08 6.10
C SER A 637 9.42 -1.34 6.48
N GLY A 638 10.00 -2.48 6.11
CA GLY A 638 9.85 -3.75 6.83
C GLY A 638 8.47 -4.43 6.83
N SER A 639 8.00 -4.91 5.68
CA SER A 639 7.25 -6.18 5.51
C SER A 639 6.44 -6.10 4.21
N GLY A 640 6.64 -7.04 3.30
CA GLY A 640 5.83 -7.12 2.09
C GLY A 640 6.56 -7.70 0.89
N LEU A 641 7.89 -7.83 0.95
CA LEU A 641 8.61 -8.57 -0.06
C LEU A 641 8.10 -10.02 0.00
N ALA A 642 7.44 -10.52 -1.03
CA ALA A 642 7.25 -11.96 -1.18
C ALA A 642 7.72 -12.31 -2.59
N SER A 643 8.38 -13.44 -2.73
CA SER A 643 8.97 -13.83 -3.99
C SER A 643 8.55 -15.23 -4.39
N ASN A 644 8.37 -15.41 -5.70
CA ASN A 644 8.19 -16.73 -6.29
C ASN A 644 9.38 -17.02 -7.20
N SER A 645 10.08 -18.13 -7.03
CA SER A 645 10.79 -18.73 -8.16
C SER A 645 11.00 -20.21 -7.93
N THR A 646 10.73 -21.03 -8.96
CA THR A 646 11.38 -22.34 -9.13
C THR A 646 11.95 -22.57 -10.55
N LYS A 647 13.29 -22.53 -10.66
CA LYS A 647 14.21 -22.92 -11.77
C LYS A 647 14.28 -22.07 -13.06
N MET A 648 15.50 -21.65 -13.44
CA MET A 648 16.31 -22.26 -14.52
C MET A 648 17.76 -21.72 -14.52
N ILE A 649 18.74 -22.63 -14.66
CA ILE A 649 20.17 -22.31 -14.79
C ILE A 649 20.51 -22.25 -16.28
N THR A 650 20.93 -21.09 -16.77
CA THR A 650 21.80 -20.99 -17.94
C THR A 650 22.67 -19.74 -17.76
N GLY A 651 23.94 -19.91 -17.37
CA GLY A 651 24.87 -18.80 -17.14
C GLY A 651 24.93 -18.23 -15.71
N SER A 652 24.50 -19.00 -14.69
CA SER A 652 24.67 -18.65 -13.26
C SER A 652 23.82 -17.48 -12.73
N LYS A 653 22.53 -17.39 -13.07
CA LYS A 653 21.62 -16.36 -12.52
C LYS A 653 20.33 -16.91 -11.90
N VAL A 654 19.80 -16.22 -10.89
CA VAL A 654 18.48 -16.43 -10.28
C VAL A 654 17.62 -15.18 -10.46
N PHE A 655 16.36 -15.37 -10.87
CA PHE A 655 15.40 -14.29 -11.02
C PHE A 655 14.39 -14.32 -9.88
N GLN A 656 14.15 -13.16 -9.28
CA GLN A 656 13.30 -12.99 -8.11
C GLN A 656 12.21 -11.97 -8.43
N SER A 657 10.94 -12.40 -8.40
CA SER A 657 9.81 -11.49 -8.38
C SER A 657 9.60 -10.98 -6.95
N VAL A 658 9.18 -9.74 -6.78
CA VAL A 658 8.89 -9.14 -5.47
C VAL A 658 7.69 -8.23 -5.63
N PHE A 659 6.81 -8.18 -4.62
CA PHE A 659 5.81 -7.13 -4.54
C PHE A 659 5.88 -6.31 -3.26
N TYR A 660 5.16 -5.18 -3.26
CA TYR A 660 5.05 -4.28 -2.11
C TYR A 660 3.57 -3.98 -1.85
N ASN A 661 3.03 -4.56 -0.79
CA ASN A 661 1.60 -4.59 -0.43
C ASN A 661 0.94 -3.26 -0.10
N LYS A 662 1.68 -2.19 0.14
CA LYS A 662 1.06 -0.89 0.48
C LYS A 662 1.02 0.09 -0.70
N SER A 663 1.94 -0.06 -1.66
CA SER A 663 1.97 0.72 -2.91
C SER A 663 1.43 -0.06 -4.12
N TRP A 664 1.30 -1.39 -3.98
CA TRP A 664 0.84 -2.32 -5.01
C TRP A 664 1.66 -2.19 -6.30
N HIS A 665 2.98 -2.24 -6.13
CA HIS A 665 3.93 -2.30 -7.23
C HIS A 665 4.78 -3.56 -7.11
N GLY A 666 5.33 -3.99 -8.25
CA GLY A 666 6.18 -5.15 -8.36
C GLY A 666 7.59 -4.81 -8.83
N GLU A 667 8.52 -5.69 -8.53
CA GLU A 667 9.89 -5.66 -9.00
C GLU A 667 10.30 -7.06 -9.48
N LEU A 668 11.11 -7.11 -10.54
CA LEU A 668 11.83 -8.31 -10.95
C LEU A 668 13.32 -8.02 -10.84
N LYS A 669 14.03 -8.87 -10.10
CA LYS A 669 15.46 -8.75 -9.82
C LYS A 669 16.21 -9.94 -10.39
N ALA A 670 17.43 -9.73 -10.85
CA ALA A 670 18.34 -10.80 -11.25
C ALA A 670 19.56 -10.83 -10.34
N TYR A 671 19.99 -12.01 -9.93
CA TYR A 671 21.14 -12.21 -9.07
C TYR A 671 22.12 -13.16 -9.74
N SER A 672 23.40 -12.81 -9.74
CA SER A 672 24.47 -13.74 -10.09
C SER A 672 24.71 -14.73 -8.95
N ILE A 673 25.16 -15.93 -9.32
CA ILE A 673 25.51 -17.01 -8.39
C ILE A 673 27.03 -17.06 -8.25
N ASN A 674 27.51 -17.02 -7.00
CA ASN A 674 28.91 -17.27 -6.69
C ASN A 674 29.28 -18.72 -7.07
N PRO A 675 30.19 -18.97 -8.03
CA PRO A 675 30.44 -20.31 -8.53
C PRO A 675 31.22 -21.20 -7.55
N GLN A 676 31.82 -20.63 -6.49
CA GLN A 676 32.54 -21.39 -5.46
C GLN A 676 31.61 -21.87 -4.35
N THR A 677 30.70 -21.00 -3.89
CA THR A 677 29.80 -21.31 -2.76
C THR A 677 28.39 -21.71 -3.19
N GLY A 678 27.98 -21.36 -4.41
CA GLY A 678 26.62 -21.51 -4.91
C GLY A 678 25.59 -20.55 -4.28
N HIS A 679 26.05 -19.57 -3.49
CA HIS A 679 25.22 -18.52 -2.90
C HIS A 679 24.93 -17.40 -3.92
N LEU A 680 23.84 -16.66 -3.70
CA LEU A 680 23.53 -15.46 -4.49
C LEU A 680 24.37 -14.27 -4.02
N ASP A 681 24.74 -13.41 -4.97
CA ASP A 681 25.32 -12.11 -4.63
C ASP A 681 24.33 -11.25 -3.85
N THR A 682 24.82 -10.39 -2.96
CA THR A 682 23.97 -9.57 -2.08
C THR A 682 23.24 -8.45 -2.82
N ALA A 683 23.80 -7.98 -3.95
CA ALA A 683 23.19 -6.98 -4.81
C ALA A 683 22.68 -7.64 -6.11
N PRO A 684 21.50 -7.25 -6.61
CA PRO A 684 21.04 -7.72 -7.91
C PRO A 684 21.88 -7.12 -9.05
N ASP A 685 22.08 -7.89 -10.12
CA ASP A 685 22.71 -7.44 -11.36
C ASP A 685 21.89 -6.33 -12.04
N TRP A 686 20.56 -6.43 -11.94
CA TRP A 686 19.60 -5.44 -12.42
C TRP A 686 18.27 -5.60 -11.68
N SER A 687 17.49 -4.51 -11.64
CA SER A 687 16.11 -4.48 -11.13
C SER A 687 15.20 -3.70 -12.07
N THR A 688 13.99 -4.21 -12.32
CA THR A 688 13.01 -3.50 -13.18
C THR A 688 12.57 -2.15 -12.63
N LYS A 689 12.69 -1.91 -11.31
CA LYS A 689 12.39 -0.61 -10.69
C LYS A 689 13.23 0.53 -11.26
N GLU A 690 14.47 0.23 -11.62
CA GLU A 690 15.43 1.19 -12.16
C GLU A 690 15.27 1.39 -13.68
N LEU A 691 14.53 0.48 -14.34
CA LEU A 691 14.41 0.41 -15.80
C LEU A 691 13.04 0.90 -16.29
N LEU A 692 11.95 0.58 -15.59
CA LEU A 692 10.59 0.99 -15.92
C LEU A 692 10.24 2.38 -15.39
N THR A 693 11.06 3.36 -15.75
CA THR A 693 10.90 4.75 -15.30
C THR A 693 9.77 5.48 -16.05
N PRO A 694 9.22 6.58 -15.50
CA PRO A 694 8.14 7.32 -16.16
C PRO A 694 8.49 7.90 -17.54
N ASN A 695 9.76 7.91 -17.96
CA ASN A 695 10.19 8.49 -19.24
C ASN A 695 10.12 7.51 -20.42
N ILE A 696 9.97 6.20 -20.17
CA ILE A 696 10.00 5.18 -21.23
C ILE A 696 8.61 4.77 -21.76
N TRP A 697 7.53 5.34 -21.21
CA TRP A 697 6.14 4.91 -21.47
C TRP A 697 5.74 4.95 -22.96
N THR A 698 6.32 5.86 -23.75
CA THR A 698 6.06 5.98 -25.20
C THR A 698 6.75 4.89 -26.02
N SER A 699 7.86 4.32 -25.53
CA SER A 699 8.63 3.28 -26.21
C SER A 699 8.20 1.85 -25.88
N ARG A 700 7.23 1.68 -24.96
CA ARG A 700 6.76 0.35 -24.54
C ARG A 700 5.93 -0.31 -25.63
N ASN A 701 6.24 -1.58 -25.91
CA ASN A 701 5.53 -2.41 -26.90
C ASN A 701 4.38 -3.16 -26.23
N ILE A 702 3.26 -2.49 -26.01
CA ILE A 702 2.09 -3.07 -25.32
C ILE A 702 1.00 -3.40 -26.33
N TYR A 703 0.44 -4.60 -26.25
CA TYR A 703 -0.54 -5.12 -27.20
C TYR A 703 -1.78 -5.69 -26.52
N THR A 704 -2.90 -5.69 -27.24
CA THR A 704 -4.15 -6.33 -26.81
C THR A 704 -4.87 -6.96 -28.00
N ASN A 705 -5.79 -7.89 -27.73
CA ASN A 705 -6.64 -8.46 -28.76
C ASN A 705 -7.91 -7.61 -28.94
N THR A 706 -8.31 -7.42 -30.20
CA THR A 706 -9.52 -6.66 -30.58
C THR A 706 -10.30 -7.45 -31.62
N SER A 707 -11.54 -7.03 -31.90
CA SER A 707 -12.34 -7.58 -32.99
C SER A 707 -11.68 -7.44 -34.38
N SER A 708 -10.78 -6.45 -34.53
CA SER A 708 -9.97 -6.20 -35.74
C SER A 708 -8.63 -6.95 -35.76
N GLY A 709 -8.39 -7.81 -34.77
CA GLY A 709 -7.17 -8.59 -34.58
C GLY A 709 -6.25 -8.05 -33.48
N TYR A 710 -5.01 -8.55 -33.48
CA TYR A 710 -4.01 -8.25 -32.47
C TYR A 710 -3.32 -6.90 -32.76
N LYS A 711 -3.45 -5.93 -31.85
CA LYS A 711 -3.07 -4.52 -32.08
C LYS A 711 -2.31 -3.95 -30.90
N SER A 712 -1.56 -2.86 -31.12
CA SER A 712 -0.96 -2.10 -30.02
C SER A 712 -2.06 -1.49 -29.14
N PHE A 713 -1.83 -1.49 -27.83
CA PHE A 713 -2.74 -0.99 -26.81
C PHE A 713 -2.76 0.54 -26.79
N GLU A 714 -3.38 1.11 -27.82
CA GLU A 714 -3.56 2.54 -28.04
C GLU A 714 -5.05 2.83 -28.16
N TRP A 715 -5.52 3.99 -27.66
CA TRP A 715 -6.93 4.33 -27.69
C TRP A 715 -7.56 4.22 -29.09
N THR A 716 -6.84 4.61 -30.13
CA THR A 716 -7.32 4.54 -31.53
C THR A 716 -7.60 3.12 -32.00
N ASN A 717 -6.85 2.13 -31.50
CA ASN A 717 -6.94 0.72 -31.89
C ASN A 717 -8.00 -0.08 -31.13
N LEU A 718 -8.53 0.44 -30.02
CA LEU A 718 -9.46 -0.28 -29.15
C LEU A 718 -10.88 -0.40 -29.74
N ASP A 719 -11.54 -1.50 -29.44
CA ASP A 719 -12.96 -1.71 -29.74
C ASP A 719 -13.86 -0.74 -28.94
N SER A 720 -15.09 -0.52 -29.41
CA SER A 720 -16.05 0.36 -28.71
C SER A 720 -16.36 -0.09 -27.28
N SER A 721 -16.41 -1.41 -27.03
CA SER A 721 -16.61 -1.99 -25.70
C SER A 721 -15.39 -1.73 -24.78
N GLN A 722 -14.18 -1.92 -25.29
CA GLN A 722 -12.93 -1.64 -24.57
C GLN A 722 -12.80 -0.15 -24.23
N LYS A 723 -13.14 0.74 -25.17
CA LYS A 723 -13.20 2.20 -24.93
C LYS A 723 -14.21 2.56 -23.84
N THR A 724 -15.36 1.87 -23.81
CA THR A 724 -16.36 2.07 -22.76
C THR A 724 -15.85 1.59 -21.40
N ALA A 725 -15.12 0.46 -21.36
CA ALA A 725 -14.52 -0.05 -20.13
C ALA A 725 -13.41 0.86 -19.59
N LEU A 726 -12.59 1.45 -20.46
CA LEU A 726 -11.42 2.30 -20.10
C LEU A 726 -11.70 3.80 -20.09
N THR A 727 -12.87 4.23 -20.54
CA THR A 727 -13.44 5.59 -20.46
C THR A 727 -12.69 6.75 -21.12
N SER A 728 -11.36 6.72 -21.31
CA SER A 728 -10.59 7.82 -21.93
C SER A 728 -9.21 7.39 -22.46
N ASP A 729 -8.67 8.15 -23.42
CA ASP A 729 -7.28 7.99 -23.90
C ASP A 729 -6.25 8.29 -22.80
N ASP A 730 -6.49 9.33 -21.99
CA ASP A 730 -5.68 9.67 -20.82
C ASP A 730 -5.47 8.44 -19.90
N LEU A 731 -6.51 7.63 -19.68
CA LEU A 731 -6.42 6.41 -18.88
C LEU A 731 -5.58 5.33 -19.57
N VAL A 732 -5.72 5.15 -20.88
CA VAL A 732 -4.87 4.21 -21.64
C VAL A 732 -3.41 4.61 -21.53
N GLN A 733 -3.08 5.90 -21.72
CA GLN A 733 -1.72 6.40 -21.56
C GLN A 733 -1.20 6.21 -20.13
N TYR A 734 -2.04 6.45 -19.12
CA TYR A 734 -1.70 6.16 -17.72
C TYR A 734 -1.35 4.69 -17.51
N LEU A 735 -2.18 3.75 -17.99
CA LEU A 735 -1.92 2.31 -17.89
C LEU A 735 -0.63 1.89 -18.61
N ARG A 736 -0.26 2.59 -19.68
CA ARG A 736 1.03 2.40 -20.35
C ARG A 736 2.22 2.99 -19.60
N GLY A 737 2.00 3.80 -18.57
CA GLY A 737 3.05 4.36 -17.71
C GLY A 737 3.18 5.88 -17.74
N ASN A 738 2.31 6.62 -18.46
CA ASN A 738 2.37 8.08 -18.48
C ASN A 738 1.95 8.68 -17.12
N PRO A 739 2.81 9.45 -16.43
CA PRO A 739 2.48 10.04 -15.14
C PRO A 739 1.70 11.37 -15.24
N ALA A 740 1.48 11.92 -16.45
CA ALA A 740 0.99 13.29 -16.62
C ALA A 740 -0.38 13.58 -15.99
N LYS A 741 -1.22 12.55 -15.79
CA LYS A 741 -2.56 12.66 -15.20
C LYS A 741 -2.63 12.16 -13.76
N GLU A 742 -1.48 11.88 -13.16
CA GLU A 742 -1.37 11.57 -11.72
C GLU A 742 -1.61 12.84 -10.87
N GLN A 743 -2.16 12.68 -9.67
CA GLN A 743 -2.50 13.78 -8.75
C GLN A 743 -1.31 14.70 -8.44
N ARG A 744 -0.10 14.13 -8.29
CA ARG A 744 1.15 14.88 -8.09
C ARG A 744 1.48 15.84 -9.23
N ASN A 745 0.99 15.56 -10.44
CA ASN A 745 1.19 16.37 -11.64
C ASN A 745 -0.04 17.23 -11.99
N GLY A 746 -0.98 17.37 -11.06
CA GLY A 746 -2.21 18.16 -11.23
C GLY A 746 -3.34 17.41 -11.94
N GLY A 747 -3.23 16.09 -12.09
CA GLY A 747 -4.29 15.24 -12.63
C GLY A 747 -5.22 14.64 -11.56
N THR A 748 -5.98 13.62 -11.94
CA THR A 748 -6.99 12.96 -11.08
C THR A 748 -6.68 11.49 -10.82
N PHE A 749 -5.67 10.91 -11.46
CA PHE A 749 -5.33 9.50 -11.31
C PHE A 749 -4.40 9.28 -10.12
N ARG A 750 -4.44 8.06 -9.58
CA ARG A 750 -3.55 7.57 -8.53
C ARG A 750 -2.08 7.86 -8.85
N ASP A 751 -1.33 8.34 -7.87
CA ASP A 751 0.11 8.54 -8.00
C ASP A 751 0.88 7.20 -7.98
N ARG A 752 1.86 7.05 -8.89
CA ARG A 752 2.78 5.90 -8.91
C ARG A 752 4.22 6.37 -8.72
N PHE A 753 4.70 6.35 -7.48
CA PHE A 753 5.97 7.00 -7.12
C PHE A 753 7.23 6.22 -7.53
N ILE A 754 7.17 4.90 -7.63
CA ILE A 754 8.36 4.04 -7.83
C ILE A 754 8.44 3.54 -9.27
N THR A 755 7.47 2.73 -9.68
CA THR A 755 7.43 2.08 -11.00
C THR A 755 5.98 2.00 -11.50
N SER A 756 5.83 1.82 -12.81
CA SER A 756 4.54 1.52 -13.43
C SER A 756 4.20 0.02 -13.42
N LEU A 757 5.16 -0.85 -13.08
CA LEU A 757 4.96 -2.29 -12.95
C LEU A 757 4.10 -2.63 -11.74
N GLY A 758 3.00 -3.32 -11.98
CA GLY A 758 2.13 -3.83 -10.92
C GLY A 758 2.80 -4.92 -10.11
N ASP A 759 2.24 -5.20 -8.92
CA ASP A 759 2.72 -6.29 -8.08
C ASP A 759 2.65 -7.66 -8.76
N ILE A 760 3.61 -8.54 -8.41
CA ILE A 760 3.75 -9.91 -8.92
C ILE A 760 3.63 -10.85 -7.72
N VAL A 761 2.48 -11.52 -7.57
CA VAL A 761 2.16 -12.32 -6.39
C VAL A 761 2.29 -13.81 -6.69
N HIS A 762 1.36 -14.39 -7.47
CA HIS A 762 1.39 -15.83 -7.76
C HIS A 762 2.09 -16.17 -9.09
N SER A 763 2.21 -15.22 -10.02
CA SER A 763 2.78 -15.47 -11.35
C SER A 763 4.30 -15.67 -11.30
N GLN A 764 4.76 -16.86 -11.67
CA GLN A 764 6.20 -17.17 -11.70
C GLN A 764 6.88 -16.69 -12.99
N PRO A 765 8.03 -16.00 -12.92
CA PRO A 765 8.84 -15.70 -14.08
C PRO A 765 9.30 -16.97 -14.80
N ILE A 766 9.04 -17.07 -16.11
CA ILE A 766 9.50 -18.19 -16.95
C ILE A 766 10.53 -17.73 -17.98
N LEU A 767 11.67 -18.42 -18.03
CA LEU A 767 12.74 -18.15 -19.00
C LEU A 767 12.49 -18.90 -20.30
N VAL A 768 12.44 -18.17 -21.40
CA VAL A 768 12.42 -18.70 -22.77
C VAL A 768 13.73 -18.31 -23.45
N SER A 769 14.55 -19.30 -23.76
CA SER A 769 15.85 -19.13 -24.42
C SER A 769 15.96 -20.07 -25.62
N ARG A 770 17.14 -20.20 -26.24
CA ARG A 770 17.32 -21.14 -27.36
C ARG A 770 16.85 -22.56 -26.99
N PRO A 771 16.08 -23.26 -27.84
CA PRO A 771 15.70 -24.64 -27.57
C PRO A 771 16.92 -25.56 -27.65
N HIS A 772 16.95 -26.62 -26.84
CA HIS A 772 18.02 -27.61 -26.90
C HIS A 772 17.70 -28.66 -27.98
N PRO A 773 18.57 -28.92 -28.99
CA PRO A 773 18.27 -29.83 -30.11
C PRO A 773 17.84 -31.25 -29.70
N SER A 774 18.25 -31.70 -28.52
CA SER A 774 17.90 -33.02 -27.97
C SER A 774 16.63 -33.05 -27.09
N LEU A 775 15.87 -31.96 -26.92
CA LEU A 775 14.70 -31.90 -26.01
C LEU A 775 13.69 -33.05 -26.27
N TYR A 776 13.49 -33.38 -27.55
CA TYR A 776 12.59 -34.43 -28.01
C TYR A 776 13.30 -35.62 -28.65
N ILE A 777 14.56 -35.87 -28.26
CA ILE A 777 15.27 -37.07 -28.67
C ILE A 777 14.48 -38.32 -28.24
N ASN A 778 14.37 -39.30 -29.14
CA ASN A 778 13.58 -40.54 -28.95
C ASN A 778 12.06 -40.32 -28.73
N LYS A 779 11.53 -39.14 -29.00
CA LYS A 779 10.08 -38.87 -28.99
C LYS A 779 9.58 -38.66 -30.42
N SER A 780 8.36 -39.11 -30.69
CA SER A 780 7.73 -38.98 -32.00
C SER A 780 6.36 -38.36 -31.82
N PHE A 781 6.16 -37.19 -32.41
CA PHE A 781 4.87 -36.49 -32.38
C PHE A 781 4.17 -36.64 -33.72
N MET A 782 2.86 -36.88 -33.69
CA MET A 782 2.08 -37.09 -34.91
C MET A 782 2.18 -35.85 -35.82
N GLY A 783 2.60 -36.05 -37.07
CA GLY A 783 2.72 -35.00 -38.08
C GLY A 783 3.98 -34.14 -38.02
N ALA A 784 4.85 -34.30 -37.01
CA ALA A 784 6.02 -33.45 -36.79
C ALA A 784 7.25 -33.81 -37.64
N THR A 785 7.99 -32.80 -38.11
CA THR A 785 9.34 -32.95 -38.70
C THR A 785 10.42 -32.99 -37.61
N GLN A 786 11.69 -33.19 -37.99
CA GLN A 786 12.82 -33.23 -37.04
C GLN A 786 12.93 -31.94 -36.22
N TYR A 787 12.65 -32.03 -34.91
CA TYR A 787 12.72 -30.92 -33.95
C TYR A 787 14.12 -30.26 -33.88
N SER A 788 15.19 -31.04 -34.06
CA SER A 788 16.56 -30.53 -34.06
C SER A 788 16.81 -29.42 -35.07
N ALA A 789 16.13 -29.45 -36.23
CA ALA A 789 16.21 -28.39 -37.23
C ALA A 789 15.61 -27.07 -36.72
N PHE A 790 14.47 -27.12 -36.03
CA PHE A 790 13.86 -25.97 -35.38
C PHE A 790 14.76 -25.41 -34.26
N ALA A 791 15.29 -26.29 -33.40
CA ALA A 791 16.20 -25.87 -32.33
C ALA A 791 17.45 -25.15 -32.88
N ASN A 792 18.03 -25.66 -33.97
CA ASN A 792 19.17 -25.03 -34.63
C ASN A 792 18.79 -23.67 -35.26
N GLN A 793 17.60 -23.55 -35.84
CA GLN A 793 17.09 -22.27 -36.37
C GLN A 793 16.92 -21.22 -35.27
N GLN A 794 16.55 -21.64 -34.05
CA GLN A 794 16.35 -20.78 -32.89
C GLN A 794 17.62 -20.62 -32.02
N SER A 795 18.79 -21.03 -32.52
CA SER A 795 20.06 -21.06 -31.74
C SER A 795 20.52 -19.69 -31.23
N THR A 796 20.14 -18.61 -31.92
CA THR A 796 20.44 -17.21 -31.56
C THR A 796 19.27 -16.49 -30.89
N ARG A 797 18.22 -17.21 -30.47
CA ARG A 797 17.06 -16.61 -29.81
C ARG A 797 17.47 -15.89 -28.52
N THR A 798 17.13 -14.61 -28.44
CA THR A 798 17.33 -13.79 -27.22
C THR A 798 16.66 -14.46 -26.02
N PRO A 799 17.36 -14.63 -24.89
CA PRO A 799 16.74 -15.10 -23.65
C PRO A 799 15.78 -14.06 -23.07
N VAL A 800 14.52 -14.45 -22.85
CA VAL A 800 13.44 -13.57 -22.38
C VAL A 800 12.73 -14.19 -21.18
N LEU A 801 12.48 -13.38 -20.16
CA LEU A 801 11.66 -13.72 -19.00
C LEU A 801 10.24 -13.25 -19.23
N TYR A 802 9.24 -14.11 -19.04
CA TYR A 802 7.83 -13.73 -19.06
C TYR A 802 7.23 -13.83 -17.67
N VAL A 803 6.43 -12.85 -17.27
CA VAL A 803 5.77 -12.81 -15.94
C VAL A 803 4.46 -12.04 -16.00
N GLY A 804 3.42 -12.54 -15.33
CA GLY A 804 2.16 -11.81 -15.14
C GLY A 804 2.25 -10.81 -13.99
N ALA A 805 1.64 -9.64 -14.16
CA ALA A 805 1.59 -8.61 -13.13
C ALA A 805 0.18 -8.00 -12.96
N ASN A 806 -0.08 -7.48 -11.77
CA ASN A 806 -1.37 -6.89 -11.38
C ASN A 806 -1.55 -5.43 -11.81
N ASP A 807 -0.72 -4.93 -12.72
CA ASP A 807 -1.05 -3.78 -13.57
C ASP A 807 -1.89 -4.19 -14.80
N GLY A 808 -2.24 -5.48 -14.89
CA GLY A 808 -3.14 -6.04 -15.89
C GLY A 808 -2.43 -6.66 -17.09
N MET A 809 -1.11 -6.83 -17.01
CA MET A 809 -0.28 -7.21 -18.15
C MET A 809 0.51 -8.50 -17.90
N LEU A 810 0.68 -9.29 -18.96
CA LEU A 810 1.83 -10.19 -19.07
C LEU A 810 2.99 -9.37 -19.61
N HIS A 811 4.11 -9.33 -18.91
CA HIS A 811 5.34 -8.65 -19.33
C HIS A 811 6.38 -9.64 -19.85
N SER A 812 7.28 -9.13 -20.68
CA SER A 812 8.48 -9.82 -21.09
C SER A 812 9.71 -8.93 -20.93
N PHE A 813 10.79 -9.48 -20.35
CA PHE A 813 12.03 -8.78 -20.06
C PHE A 813 13.21 -9.52 -20.66
N ASN A 814 14.19 -8.79 -21.18
CA ASN A 814 15.47 -9.37 -21.57
C ASN A 814 16.17 -9.95 -20.32
N ALA A 815 16.47 -11.25 -20.32
CA ALA A 815 17.01 -11.91 -19.14
C ALA A 815 18.42 -11.41 -18.73
N ASN A 816 19.17 -10.83 -19.67
CA ASN A 816 20.52 -10.32 -19.42
C ASN A 816 20.51 -8.89 -18.87
N THR A 817 19.62 -8.04 -19.39
CA THR A 817 19.65 -6.58 -19.12
C THR A 817 18.47 -6.07 -18.30
N GLY A 818 17.41 -6.87 -18.13
CA GLY A 818 16.17 -6.46 -17.46
C GLY A 818 15.28 -5.52 -18.29
N ALA A 819 15.68 -5.13 -19.51
CA ALA A 819 14.89 -4.23 -20.36
C ALA A 819 13.58 -4.89 -20.78
N GLU A 820 12.46 -4.19 -20.65
CA GLU A 820 11.15 -4.66 -21.12
C GLU A 820 11.13 -4.71 -22.66
N LEU A 821 10.72 -5.85 -23.22
CA LEU A 821 10.69 -6.08 -24.67
C LEU A 821 9.28 -5.96 -25.23
N TYR A 822 8.29 -6.46 -24.49
CA TYR A 822 6.91 -6.60 -24.92
C TYR A 822 5.98 -6.81 -23.72
N ALA A 823 4.72 -6.36 -23.82
CA ALA A 823 3.67 -6.68 -22.87
C ALA A 823 2.31 -6.96 -23.55
N PHE A 824 1.47 -7.78 -22.93
CA PHE A 824 0.14 -8.15 -23.39
C PHE A 824 -0.93 -7.86 -22.33
N VAL A 825 -1.99 -7.14 -22.73
CA VAL A 825 -3.18 -6.89 -21.92
C VAL A 825 -4.30 -7.81 -22.38
N PRO A 826 -4.71 -8.83 -21.59
CA PRO A 826 -5.85 -9.68 -21.91
C PRO A 826 -7.15 -8.87 -22.02
N ASN A 827 -8.03 -9.23 -22.96
CA ASN A 827 -9.29 -8.52 -23.13
C ASN A 827 -10.20 -8.68 -21.90
N THR A 828 -10.24 -9.87 -21.30
CA THR A 828 -11.02 -10.11 -20.07
C THR A 828 -10.60 -9.18 -18.93
N VAL A 829 -9.30 -8.85 -18.81
CA VAL A 829 -8.79 -7.92 -17.80
C VAL A 829 -9.31 -6.50 -18.03
N ILE A 830 -9.31 -6.03 -19.29
CA ILE A 830 -9.88 -4.72 -19.66
C ILE A 830 -11.36 -4.66 -19.24
N MET A 831 -12.12 -5.70 -19.56
CA MET A 831 -13.56 -5.76 -19.31
C MET A 831 -13.89 -5.90 -17.82
N ASN A 832 -13.00 -6.46 -17.00
CA ASN A 832 -13.19 -6.69 -15.57
C ASN A 832 -12.76 -5.51 -14.67
N GLY A 833 -12.53 -4.33 -15.25
CA GLY A 833 -12.37 -3.09 -14.48
C GLY A 833 -10.95 -2.61 -14.31
N LEU A 834 -10.07 -2.85 -15.28
CA LEU A 834 -8.68 -2.36 -15.31
C LEU A 834 -8.56 -0.85 -15.00
N LYS A 835 -9.60 -0.05 -15.30
CA LYS A 835 -9.66 1.37 -14.96
C LYS A 835 -9.45 1.69 -13.47
N LYS A 836 -9.72 0.75 -12.57
CA LYS A 836 -9.59 0.94 -11.12
C LYS A 836 -8.14 1.22 -10.70
N LEU A 837 -7.13 0.79 -11.48
CA LEU A 837 -5.71 1.09 -11.23
C LEU A 837 -5.39 2.59 -11.20
N ALA A 838 -6.27 3.42 -11.78
CA ALA A 838 -6.14 4.87 -11.77
C ALA A 838 -6.91 5.55 -10.63
N ASP A 839 -7.67 4.82 -9.81
CA ASP A 839 -8.42 5.40 -8.68
C ASP A 839 -7.45 5.80 -7.55
N PRO A 840 -7.44 7.06 -7.09
CA PRO A 840 -6.66 7.48 -5.92
C PRO A 840 -6.92 6.62 -4.66
N ASN A 841 -8.12 6.04 -4.53
CA ASN A 841 -8.51 5.14 -3.45
C ASN A 841 -8.39 3.66 -3.81
N TYR A 842 -7.55 3.31 -4.80
CA TYR A 842 -7.36 1.95 -5.27
C TYR A 842 -7.09 0.98 -4.11
N GLN A 843 -7.95 -0.04 -4.03
CA GLN A 843 -7.73 -1.25 -3.24
C GLN A 843 -7.23 -2.34 -4.18
N HIS A 844 -6.31 -3.18 -3.70
CA HIS A 844 -5.71 -4.21 -4.53
C HIS A 844 -6.75 -5.15 -5.15
N GLN A 845 -6.51 -5.47 -6.42
CA GLN A 845 -7.21 -6.49 -7.17
C GLN A 845 -6.18 -7.26 -7.97
N TYR A 846 -6.37 -8.57 -8.03
CA TYR A 846 -5.59 -9.38 -8.94
C TYR A 846 -6.06 -9.14 -10.38
N TYR A 847 -5.13 -9.20 -11.34
CA TYR A 847 -5.44 -9.16 -12.76
C TYR A 847 -4.76 -10.32 -13.49
N VAL A 848 -3.50 -10.18 -13.90
CA VAL A 848 -2.74 -11.26 -14.55
C VAL A 848 -1.84 -11.91 -13.50
N ASP A 849 -2.46 -12.74 -12.66
CA ASP A 849 -1.83 -13.29 -11.46
C ASP A 849 -1.48 -14.79 -11.59
N GLY A 850 -2.03 -15.48 -12.59
CA GLY A 850 -1.88 -16.93 -12.73
C GLY A 850 -0.48 -17.41 -13.14
N GLU A 851 -0.27 -18.71 -12.98
CA GLU A 851 0.93 -19.43 -13.40
C GLU A 851 1.07 -19.49 -14.93
N LEU A 852 2.32 -19.48 -15.40
CA LEU A 852 2.68 -19.52 -16.82
C LEU A 852 3.33 -20.86 -17.20
N THR A 853 3.00 -21.34 -18.40
CA THR A 853 3.66 -22.52 -18.99
C THR A 853 4.12 -22.21 -20.40
N VAL A 854 5.33 -22.66 -20.73
CA VAL A 854 5.90 -22.58 -22.07
C VAL A 854 6.28 -23.98 -22.53
N ALA A 855 5.98 -24.31 -23.77
CA ALA A 855 6.42 -25.54 -24.42
C ALA A 855 6.69 -25.31 -25.91
N ASP A 856 7.60 -26.11 -26.46
CA ASP A 856 7.72 -26.22 -27.90
C ASP A 856 6.69 -27.23 -28.43
N VAL A 857 5.91 -26.83 -29.41
CA VAL A 857 4.76 -27.59 -29.92
C VAL A 857 4.80 -27.63 -31.43
N TYR A 858 4.21 -28.69 -31.99
CA TYR A 858 4.06 -28.82 -33.44
C TYR A 858 2.60 -28.61 -33.84
N ILE A 859 2.27 -27.40 -34.27
CA ILE A 859 0.92 -26.99 -34.70
C ILE A 859 1.01 -26.26 -36.04
N ASP A 860 -0.06 -26.32 -36.83
CA ASP A 860 -0.13 -25.71 -38.17
C ASP A 860 1.05 -26.09 -39.08
N SER A 861 1.51 -27.35 -38.99
CA SER A 861 2.65 -27.90 -39.74
C SER A 861 3.99 -27.21 -39.47
N SER A 862 4.18 -26.63 -38.28
CA SER A 862 5.44 -25.99 -37.88
C SER A 862 5.72 -26.14 -36.39
N TRP A 863 7.01 -26.19 -36.02
CA TRP A 863 7.42 -26.08 -34.63
C TRP A 863 7.34 -24.62 -34.17
N LYS A 864 6.78 -24.42 -32.97
CA LYS A 864 6.59 -23.11 -32.33
C LYS A 864 6.88 -23.23 -30.85
N THR A 865 7.32 -22.14 -30.22
CA THR A 865 7.36 -22.01 -28.77
C THR A 865 6.12 -21.25 -28.33
N VAL A 866 5.23 -21.90 -27.59
CA VAL A 866 3.94 -21.34 -27.16
C VAL A 866 3.92 -21.13 -25.66
N LEU A 867 3.51 -19.94 -25.25
CA LEU A 867 3.26 -19.54 -23.87
C LEU A 867 1.75 -19.58 -23.60
N VAL A 868 1.37 -20.16 -22.47
CA VAL A 868 -0.01 -20.19 -21.97
C VAL A 868 -0.03 -19.63 -20.55
N GLY A 869 -0.97 -18.75 -20.27
CA GLY A 869 -1.18 -18.18 -18.94
C GLY A 869 -2.65 -18.17 -18.53
N SER A 870 -2.92 -18.16 -17.23
CA SER A 870 -4.25 -17.93 -16.66
C SER A 870 -4.29 -16.59 -15.90
N LEU A 871 -5.49 -16.12 -15.57
CA LEU A 871 -5.66 -14.93 -14.72
C LEU A 871 -5.57 -15.23 -13.21
N GLY A 872 -5.46 -16.50 -12.79
CA GLY A 872 -5.32 -16.84 -11.36
C GLY A 872 -6.47 -16.31 -10.50
N ALA A 873 -6.13 -15.56 -9.45
CA ALA A 873 -7.11 -14.90 -8.58
C ALA A 873 -7.80 -13.70 -9.25
N GLY A 874 -7.24 -13.16 -10.35
CA GLY A 874 -7.73 -11.96 -11.03
C GLY A 874 -8.90 -12.18 -11.99
N GLY A 875 -9.19 -13.44 -12.34
CA GLY A 875 -10.34 -13.76 -13.16
C GLY A 875 -10.37 -15.19 -13.68
N LYS A 876 -11.35 -15.44 -14.55
CA LYS A 876 -11.65 -16.77 -15.12
C LYS A 876 -11.37 -16.75 -16.62
N ALA A 877 -10.09 -16.65 -16.97
CA ALA A 877 -9.65 -16.74 -18.35
C ALA A 877 -8.28 -17.38 -18.49
N VAL A 878 -8.03 -17.91 -19.69
CA VAL A 878 -6.77 -18.50 -20.15
C VAL A 878 -6.45 -17.96 -21.54
N PHE A 879 -5.18 -17.67 -21.80
CA PHE A 879 -4.72 -17.15 -23.08
C PHE A 879 -3.47 -17.89 -23.56
N ALA A 880 -3.25 -17.89 -24.87
CA ALA A 880 -2.10 -18.50 -25.52
C ALA A 880 -1.43 -17.53 -26.52
N LEU A 881 -0.10 -17.48 -26.48
CA LEU A 881 0.75 -16.64 -27.32
C LEU A 881 1.84 -17.50 -27.97
N ASP A 882 2.11 -17.28 -29.25
CA ASP A 882 3.29 -17.80 -29.95
C ASP A 882 4.46 -16.84 -29.68
N VAL A 883 5.38 -17.28 -28.83
CA VAL A 883 6.57 -16.56 -28.37
C VAL A 883 7.85 -17.09 -29.02
N THR A 884 7.72 -17.73 -30.19
CA THR A 884 8.86 -18.29 -30.94
C THR A 884 9.88 -17.20 -31.24
N ASP A 885 9.42 -16.05 -31.74
CA ASP A 885 10.20 -14.84 -31.99
C ASP A 885 9.85 -13.77 -30.94
N PRO A 886 10.75 -13.46 -30.00
CA PRO A 886 10.47 -12.48 -28.94
C PRO A 886 10.27 -11.05 -29.46
N ASN A 887 10.69 -10.74 -30.69
CA ASN A 887 10.46 -9.42 -31.29
C ASN A 887 9.11 -9.34 -32.03
N ASN A 888 8.42 -10.47 -32.21
CA ASN A 888 7.17 -10.57 -32.96
C ASN A 888 6.25 -11.63 -32.37
N VAL A 889 5.86 -11.42 -31.11
CA VAL A 889 4.92 -12.29 -30.40
C VAL A 889 3.55 -12.26 -31.09
N LYS A 890 2.97 -13.44 -31.33
CA LYS A 890 1.65 -13.56 -31.99
C LYS A 890 0.60 -14.06 -31.02
N PHE A 891 -0.59 -13.46 -31.09
CA PHE A 891 -1.76 -13.93 -30.36
C PHE A 891 -2.35 -15.19 -31.02
N LEU A 892 -2.61 -16.23 -30.23
CA LEU A 892 -3.31 -17.42 -30.70
C LEU A 892 -4.79 -17.36 -30.34
N TRP A 893 -5.10 -17.28 -29.04
CA TRP A 893 -6.47 -17.17 -28.55
C TRP A 893 -6.51 -16.77 -27.06
N GLU A 894 -7.67 -16.30 -26.63
CA GLU A 894 -8.07 -16.07 -25.25
C GLU A 894 -9.45 -16.71 -25.05
N LYS A 895 -9.66 -17.37 -23.91
CA LYS A 895 -10.92 -18.02 -23.56
C LYS A 895 -11.30 -17.67 -22.13
N ASP A 896 -12.52 -17.18 -21.95
CA ASP A 896 -13.07 -16.80 -20.65
C ASP A 896 -14.19 -17.75 -20.19
N SER A 897 -14.76 -17.48 -19.01
CA SER A 897 -15.87 -18.27 -18.46
C SER A 897 -17.20 -18.12 -19.21
N ILE A 898 -17.33 -17.16 -20.13
CA ILE A 898 -18.52 -17.08 -21.01
C ILE A 898 -18.39 -18.13 -22.12
N GLN A 899 -17.20 -18.25 -22.70
CA GLN A 899 -16.91 -19.22 -23.76
C GLN A 899 -16.71 -20.65 -23.22
N ILE A 900 -16.14 -20.79 -22.03
CA ILE A 900 -15.92 -22.07 -21.35
C ILE A 900 -16.50 -21.98 -19.93
N PRO A 901 -17.81 -22.26 -19.72
CA PRO A 901 -18.46 -22.14 -18.40
C PRO A 901 -17.82 -22.95 -17.28
N ALA A 902 -17.08 -24.01 -17.64
CA ALA A 902 -16.31 -24.82 -16.70
C ALA A 902 -15.11 -24.06 -16.10
N LEU A 903 -14.59 -23.00 -16.73
CA LEU A 903 -13.47 -22.23 -16.19
C LEU A 903 -13.85 -21.50 -14.90
N GLY A 904 -13.09 -21.79 -13.84
CA GLY A 904 -13.07 -21.07 -12.59
C GLY A 904 -11.82 -20.20 -12.44
N ASN A 905 -11.56 -19.75 -11.22
CA ASN A 905 -10.31 -19.12 -10.81
C ASN A 905 -9.23 -20.21 -10.72
N ASN A 906 -8.37 -20.28 -11.73
CA ASN A 906 -7.32 -21.29 -11.82
C ASN A 906 -5.95 -20.72 -11.43
N LEU A 907 -5.55 -21.02 -10.20
CA LEU A 907 -4.25 -20.67 -9.61
C LEU A 907 -3.15 -21.69 -9.91
N SER A 908 -3.48 -22.81 -10.55
CA SER A 908 -2.53 -23.89 -10.84
C SER A 908 -1.90 -23.72 -12.22
N LYS A 909 -0.71 -24.31 -12.38
CA LYS A 909 0.05 -24.29 -13.62
C LYS A 909 -0.64 -25.09 -14.74
N PRO A 910 -0.92 -24.50 -15.91
CA PRO A 910 -1.43 -25.24 -17.07
C PRO A 910 -0.38 -26.23 -17.59
N VAL A 911 -0.81 -27.34 -18.21
CA VAL A 911 0.09 -28.30 -18.87
C VAL A 911 -0.09 -28.22 -20.38
N ILE A 912 1.02 -28.26 -21.14
CA ILE A 912 0.98 -28.37 -22.60
C ILE A 912 1.53 -29.74 -22.99
N THR A 913 0.74 -30.54 -23.70
CA THR A 913 1.14 -31.89 -24.14
C THR A 913 0.41 -32.32 -25.41
N GLN A 914 0.96 -33.28 -26.16
CA GLN A 914 0.22 -33.97 -27.22
C GLN A 914 -0.54 -35.16 -26.61
N THR A 915 -1.83 -35.27 -26.93
CA THR A 915 -2.68 -36.38 -26.50
C THR A 915 -2.74 -37.50 -27.55
N ALA A 916 -3.31 -38.65 -27.19
CA ALA A 916 -3.37 -39.84 -28.05
C ALA A 916 -4.10 -39.64 -29.39
N ASP A 917 -4.93 -38.60 -29.51
CA ASP A 917 -5.59 -38.15 -30.74
C ASP A 917 -4.66 -37.35 -31.70
N GLY A 918 -3.37 -37.21 -31.34
CA GLY A 918 -2.37 -36.48 -32.12
C GLY A 918 -2.46 -34.96 -31.98
N GLN A 919 -3.36 -34.44 -31.15
CA GLN A 919 -3.55 -33.00 -30.98
C GLN A 919 -2.72 -32.48 -29.81
N TRP A 920 -2.13 -31.29 -29.97
CA TRP A 920 -1.54 -30.56 -28.85
C TRP A 920 -2.65 -29.87 -28.06
N GLN A 921 -2.67 -30.07 -26.74
CA GLN A 921 -3.69 -29.60 -25.83
C GLN A 921 -3.06 -28.79 -24.70
N VAL A 922 -3.75 -27.73 -24.29
CA VAL A 922 -3.59 -27.14 -22.95
C VAL A 922 -4.50 -27.91 -22.02
N VAL A 923 -3.94 -28.53 -20.99
CA VAL A 923 -4.69 -29.30 -19.99
C VAL A 923 -4.60 -28.59 -18.64
N LEU A 924 -5.75 -28.35 -18.03
CA LEU A 924 -5.83 -27.69 -16.74
C LEU A 924 -7.00 -28.22 -15.91
N GLY A 925 -6.83 -28.21 -14.59
CA GLY A 925 -7.95 -28.29 -13.67
C GLY A 925 -8.76 -27.01 -13.74
N ASN A 926 -10.06 -27.09 -13.55
CA ASN A 926 -10.92 -25.94 -13.76
C ASN A 926 -10.80 -24.85 -12.69
N GLY A 927 -10.21 -25.16 -11.53
CA GLY A 927 -10.15 -24.24 -10.39
C GLY A 927 -11.51 -24.01 -9.73
N ALA A 928 -11.52 -23.17 -8.69
CA ALA A 928 -12.71 -22.87 -7.90
C ALA A 928 -13.64 -21.88 -8.60
N ASN A 929 -14.88 -21.72 -8.14
CA ASN A 929 -15.83 -20.72 -8.65
C ASN A 929 -16.18 -20.88 -10.14
N SER A 930 -16.10 -22.08 -10.68
CA SER A 930 -16.62 -22.40 -12.01
C SER A 930 -18.15 -22.41 -12.01
N THR A 931 -18.79 -22.37 -13.19
CA THR A 931 -20.26 -22.47 -13.25
C THR A 931 -20.73 -23.81 -12.67
N GLY A 932 -21.45 -23.76 -11.54
CA GLY A 932 -21.94 -24.94 -10.83
C GLY A 932 -20.96 -25.55 -9.80
N ASP A 933 -19.82 -24.90 -9.54
CA ASP A 933 -18.82 -25.26 -8.52
C ASP A 933 -18.40 -26.74 -8.55
N LYS A 934 -18.12 -27.24 -9.75
CA LYS A 934 -17.73 -28.63 -10.02
C LYS A 934 -16.22 -28.80 -10.10
N ALA A 935 -15.72 -30.02 -9.89
CA ALA A 935 -14.35 -30.41 -10.25
C ALA A 935 -14.34 -31.01 -11.66
N GLN A 936 -13.64 -30.36 -12.59
CA GLN A 936 -13.62 -30.75 -14.00
C GLN A 936 -12.22 -30.60 -14.61
N LEU A 937 -11.83 -31.51 -15.50
CA LEU A 937 -10.65 -31.36 -16.34
C LEU A 937 -11.04 -30.61 -17.62
N ILE A 938 -10.25 -29.61 -18.00
CA ILE A 938 -10.42 -28.86 -19.24
C ILE A 938 -9.21 -29.13 -20.13
N MET A 939 -9.47 -29.60 -21.34
CA MET A 939 -8.47 -29.74 -22.40
C MET A 939 -8.82 -28.77 -23.53
N ILE A 940 -7.92 -27.86 -23.90
CA ILE A 940 -8.13 -26.87 -24.95
C ILE A 940 -7.17 -27.16 -26.08
N ASN A 941 -7.70 -27.41 -27.28
CA ASN A 941 -6.86 -27.64 -28.44
C ASN A 941 -6.01 -26.40 -28.72
N LEU A 942 -4.68 -26.55 -28.72
CA LEU A 942 -3.75 -25.43 -28.69
C LEU A 942 -3.82 -24.58 -29.97
N ALA A 943 -4.14 -25.18 -31.12
CA ALA A 943 -4.24 -24.47 -32.40
C ALA A 943 -5.57 -23.69 -32.53
N THR A 944 -6.69 -24.31 -32.13
CA THR A 944 -8.05 -23.78 -32.39
C THR A 944 -8.68 -23.07 -31.19
N GLY A 945 -8.19 -23.32 -29.97
CA GLY A 945 -8.80 -22.85 -28.73
C GLY A 945 -10.11 -23.55 -28.38
N ASN A 946 -10.44 -24.69 -29.00
CA ASN A 946 -11.67 -25.43 -28.74
C ASN A 946 -11.53 -26.32 -27.48
N PRO A 947 -12.48 -26.26 -26.52
CA PRO A 947 -12.40 -27.03 -25.28
C PRO A 947 -13.06 -28.42 -25.37
N THR A 948 -12.52 -29.36 -24.60
CA THR A 948 -13.13 -30.64 -24.22
C THR A 948 -13.16 -30.70 -22.69
N ILE A 949 -14.32 -31.02 -22.12
CA ILE A 949 -14.54 -31.03 -20.66
C ILE A 949 -14.80 -32.44 -20.18
N LEU A 950 -14.05 -32.89 -19.17
CA LEU A 950 -14.30 -34.15 -18.46
C LEU A 950 -14.82 -33.81 -17.05
N ASP A 951 -16.10 -34.11 -16.80
CA ASP A 951 -16.78 -33.83 -15.54
C ASP A 951 -16.64 -35.02 -14.58
N THR A 952 -16.13 -34.78 -13.38
CA THR A 952 -16.04 -35.80 -12.30
C THR A 952 -17.40 -36.13 -11.68
N ALA A 953 -18.43 -35.33 -11.99
CA ALA A 953 -19.75 -35.31 -11.37
C ALA A 953 -19.76 -34.91 -9.88
N GLU A 954 -18.63 -34.42 -9.35
CA GLU A 954 -18.52 -33.89 -7.99
C GLU A 954 -18.54 -32.36 -8.01
N GLY A 955 -19.47 -31.76 -7.26
CA GLY A 955 -19.61 -30.30 -7.14
C GLY A 955 -19.93 -29.86 -5.72
N ASN A 956 -20.59 -28.70 -5.57
CA ASN A 956 -20.81 -27.99 -4.30
C ASN A 956 -19.50 -27.48 -3.69
N ASN A 957 -19.09 -26.27 -4.10
CA ASN A 957 -17.88 -25.58 -3.67
C ASN A 957 -16.60 -26.37 -3.96
N ASN A 958 -16.57 -27.06 -5.10
CA ASN A 958 -15.44 -27.85 -5.55
C ASN A 958 -14.71 -27.18 -6.73
N GLY A 959 -13.53 -27.70 -7.05
CA GLY A 959 -12.69 -27.27 -8.15
C GLY A 959 -11.50 -28.20 -8.27
N LEU A 960 -11.15 -28.58 -9.50
CA LEU A 960 -10.00 -29.44 -9.75
C LEU A 960 -8.72 -28.59 -9.69
N ALA A 961 -7.73 -29.05 -8.91
CA ALA A 961 -6.42 -28.41 -8.77
C ALA A 961 -5.50 -28.70 -9.98
N GLY A 962 -4.21 -28.38 -9.85
CA GLY A 962 -3.22 -28.59 -10.90
C GLY A 962 -3.11 -30.05 -11.36
N VAL A 963 -2.84 -30.20 -12.66
CA VAL A 963 -2.90 -31.50 -13.36
C VAL A 963 -1.50 -32.04 -13.59
N THR A 964 -1.34 -33.34 -13.32
CA THR A 964 -0.15 -34.12 -13.64
C THR A 964 -0.41 -34.91 -14.90
N ALA A 965 0.32 -34.63 -15.98
CA ALA A 965 0.26 -35.42 -17.20
C ALA A 965 1.29 -36.56 -17.17
N TRP A 966 0.88 -37.75 -17.60
CA TRP A 966 1.71 -38.95 -17.62
C TRP A 966 1.71 -39.59 -19.01
N SER A 967 2.86 -40.14 -19.41
CA SER A 967 3.04 -40.88 -20.67
C SER A 967 3.50 -42.29 -20.34
N THR A 968 2.58 -43.25 -20.41
CA THR A 968 2.85 -44.66 -20.05
C THR A 968 4.01 -45.26 -20.86
N TYR A 969 4.20 -44.83 -22.11
CA TYR A 969 5.22 -45.34 -23.03
C TYR A 969 6.45 -44.44 -23.17
N ALA A 970 6.52 -43.34 -22.40
CA ALA A 970 7.61 -42.36 -22.46
C ALA A 970 7.90 -41.79 -23.87
N ASN A 971 6.94 -41.85 -24.79
CA ASN A 971 7.08 -41.45 -26.19
C ASN A 971 6.79 -39.96 -26.44
N GLY A 972 6.47 -39.21 -25.39
CA GLY A 972 6.11 -37.78 -25.45
C GLY A 972 4.61 -37.51 -25.57
N ILE A 973 3.78 -38.56 -25.74
CA ILE A 973 2.32 -38.45 -25.80
C ILE A 973 1.76 -38.76 -24.42
N SER A 974 0.98 -37.85 -23.85
CA SER A 974 0.30 -38.07 -22.57
C SER A 974 -1.02 -38.81 -22.77
N ASP A 975 -1.17 -39.92 -22.06
CA ASP A 975 -2.32 -40.82 -22.13
C ASP A 975 -3.06 -40.94 -20.78
N GLN A 976 -2.49 -40.39 -19.71
CA GLN A 976 -3.13 -40.35 -18.39
C GLN A 976 -2.93 -38.99 -17.74
N PHE A 977 -3.96 -38.49 -17.07
CA PHE A 977 -3.89 -37.26 -16.27
C PHE A 977 -4.36 -37.52 -14.85
N TYR A 978 -3.73 -36.89 -13.89
CA TYR A 978 -4.06 -37.00 -12.47
C TYR A 978 -4.24 -35.63 -11.85
N ALA A 979 -5.21 -35.47 -10.95
CA ALA A 979 -5.41 -34.21 -10.25
C ALA A 979 -6.15 -34.42 -8.92
N GLY A 980 -5.89 -33.53 -7.98
CA GLY A 980 -6.63 -33.42 -6.72
C GLY A 980 -7.80 -32.44 -6.85
N ASP A 981 -8.72 -32.45 -5.89
CA ASP A 981 -9.78 -31.44 -5.80
C ASP A 981 -9.92 -30.84 -4.39
N LEU A 982 -10.72 -29.77 -4.27
CA LEU A 982 -10.98 -29.08 -3.01
C LEU A 982 -11.75 -29.94 -1.97
N LYS A 983 -12.23 -31.11 -2.36
CA LYS A 983 -12.84 -32.11 -1.47
C LYS A 983 -11.89 -33.25 -1.10
N GLY A 984 -10.62 -33.13 -1.47
CA GLY A 984 -9.59 -34.10 -1.15
C GLY A 984 -9.59 -35.35 -2.01
N ASN A 985 -10.37 -35.39 -3.09
CA ASN A 985 -10.39 -36.53 -3.99
C ASN A 985 -9.17 -36.48 -4.93
N VAL A 986 -8.59 -37.65 -5.21
CA VAL A 986 -7.58 -37.84 -6.26
C VAL A 986 -8.24 -38.52 -7.44
N TRP A 987 -8.10 -37.92 -8.62
CA TRP A 987 -8.73 -38.36 -9.86
C TRP A 987 -7.71 -38.81 -10.88
N LYS A 988 -8.12 -39.78 -11.71
CA LYS A 988 -7.46 -40.18 -12.95
C LYS A 988 -8.38 -39.94 -14.13
N PHE A 989 -7.84 -39.38 -15.20
CA PHE A 989 -8.51 -39.13 -16.46
C PHE A 989 -7.74 -39.79 -17.60
N THR A 990 -8.46 -40.28 -18.60
CA THR A 990 -7.89 -40.88 -19.81
C THR A 990 -8.55 -40.22 -21.03
N PRO A 991 -7.79 -39.53 -21.89
CA PRO A 991 -8.30 -38.82 -23.06
C PRO A 991 -8.66 -39.83 -24.16
N SER A 992 -9.81 -40.48 -24.05
CA SER A 992 -10.39 -41.33 -25.10
C SER A 992 -11.92 -41.17 -25.12
N THR A 993 -12.55 -41.51 -26.24
CA THR A 993 -13.93 -41.13 -26.58
C THR A 993 -15.05 -41.72 -25.69
N SER A 994 -14.76 -42.52 -24.64
CA SER A 994 -15.82 -43.18 -23.87
C SER A 994 -15.50 -43.63 -22.44
N LEU A 995 -14.62 -42.96 -21.67
CA LEU A 995 -14.40 -43.35 -20.26
C LEU A 995 -14.60 -42.21 -19.27
N THR A 996 -15.29 -42.54 -18.19
CA THR A 996 -15.61 -41.67 -17.05
C THR A 996 -14.37 -41.43 -16.18
N PRO A 997 -14.18 -40.23 -15.60
CA PRO A 997 -13.15 -39.99 -14.59
C PRO A 997 -13.18 -41.03 -13.46
N VAL A 998 -12.00 -41.47 -13.01
CA VAL A 998 -11.84 -42.49 -11.98
C VAL A 998 -11.38 -41.83 -10.68
N LYS A 999 -12.12 -42.03 -9.59
CA LYS A 999 -11.70 -41.61 -8.25
C LYS A 999 -10.77 -42.67 -7.66
N LEU A 1000 -9.52 -42.30 -7.39
CA LEU A 1000 -8.48 -43.19 -6.86
C LEU A 1000 -8.35 -43.13 -5.34
N PHE A 1001 -8.63 -41.98 -4.72
CA PHE A 1001 -8.46 -41.79 -3.27
C PHE A 1001 -9.30 -40.60 -2.79
N THR A 1002 -9.60 -40.54 -1.49
CA THR A 1002 -10.12 -39.35 -0.81
C THR A 1002 -9.28 -39.10 0.46
N ALA A 1003 -8.58 -37.98 0.50
CA ALA A 1003 -7.74 -37.58 1.62
C ALA A 1003 -8.60 -37.16 2.81
N GLN A 1004 -8.35 -37.78 3.96
CA GLN A 1004 -9.10 -37.58 5.19
C GLN A 1004 -8.18 -37.62 6.41
N ASN A 1005 -8.43 -36.72 7.37
CA ASN A 1005 -7.74 -36.72 8.66
C ASN A 1005 -8.21 -37.90 9.55
N SER A 1006 -7.72 -37.98 10.79
CA SER A 1006 -8.12 -39.03 11.75
C SER A 1006 -9.60 -39.01 12.14
N ASN A 1007 -10.29 -37.87 11.95
CA ASN A 1007 -11.71 -37.68 12.27
C ASN A 1007 -12.62 -37.89 11.03
N ASN A 1008 -12.09 -38.45 9.94
CA ASN A 1008 -12.77 -38.62 8.65
C ASN A 1008 -13.22 -37.30 7.98
N GLN A 1009 -12.68 -36.15 8.39
CA GLN A 1009 -12.91 -34.88 7.70
C GLN A 1009 -12.02 -34.86 6.44
N THR A 1010 -12.61 -34.49 5.30
CA THR A 1010 -11.90 -34.38 4.03
C THR A 1010 -10.86 -33.27 4.09
N GLN A 1011 -9.70 -33.52 3.51
CA GLN A 1011 -8.60 -32.56 3.45
C GLN A 1011 -8.46 -32.03 2.02
N PRO A 1012 -8.63 -30.73 1.76
CA PRO A 1012 -8.57 -30.18 0.41
C PRO A 1012 -7.19 -30.39 -0.22
N ILE A 1013 -7.13 -30.58 -1.55
CA ILE A 1013 -5.88 -30.62 -2.31
C ILE A 1013 -5.88 -29.42 -3.26
N THR A 1014 -4.95 -28.47 -3.07
CA THR A 1014 -4.81 -27.28 -3.92
C THR A 1014 -3.53 -27.26 -4.76
N SER A 1015 -2.55 -28.11 -4.43
CA SER A 1015 -1.29 -28.22 -5.19
C SER A 1015 -1.38 -29.27 -6.30
N THR A 1016 -0.43 -29.22 -7.24
CA THR A 1016 -0.29 -30.25 -8.28
C THR A 1016 0.32 -31.51 -7.68
N LEU A 1017 -0.17 -32.69 -8.06
CA LEU A 1017 0.38 -33.98 -7.64
C LEU A 1017 1.73 -34.23 -8.31
N LEU A 1018 2.68 -34.84 -7.61
CA LEU A 1018 3.94 -35.30 -8.21
C LEU A 1018 3.82 -36.79 -8.56
N ALA A 1019 4.17 -37.16 -9.78
CA ALA A 1019 4.22 -38.55 -10.22
C ALA A 1019 5.67 -39.07 -10.25
N GLY A 1020 5.88 -40.33 -9.87
CA GLY A 1020 7.19 -40.98 -9.91
C GLY A 1020 7.11 -42.48 -10.15
N ILE A 1021 8.23 -43.08 -10.57
CA ILE A 1021 8.38 -44.53 -10.69
C ILE A 1021 9.42 -45.01 -9.68
N HIS A 1022 9.12 -46.11 -8.99
CA HIS A 1022 10.10 -46.80 -8.17
C HIS A 1022 11.23 -47.36 -9.05
N PRO A 1023 12.50 -46.97 -8.84
CA PRO A 1023 13.59 -47.27 -9.77
C PRO A 1023 13.84 -48.79 -9.93
N GLU A 1024 13.65 -49.56 -8.86
CA GLU A 1024 13.88 -51.01 -8.90
C GLU A 1024 12.66 -51.84 -9.35
N THR A 1025 11.46 -51.52 -8.86
CA THR A 1025 10.24 -52.33 -9.10
C THR A 1025 9.43 -51.87 -10.31
N GLY A 1026 9.65 -50.65 -10.80
CA GLY A 1026 8.85 -50.05 -11.88
C GLY A 1026 7.44 -49.62 -11.45
N GLU A 1027 7.11 -49.66 -10.16
CA GLU A 1027 5.79 -49.28 -9.64
C GLU A 1027 5.54 -47.77 -9.78
N PHE A 1028 4.32 -47.38 -10.19
CA PHE A 1028 3.93 -45.97 -10.34
C PHE A 1028 3.34 -45.40 -9.05
N TRP A 1029 3.79 -44.19 -8.69
CA TRP A 1029 3.42 -43.50 -7.47
C TRP A 1029 2.94 -42.07 -7.71
N LEU A 1030 2.01 -41.63 -6.86
CA LEU A 1030 1.56 -40.24 -6.76
C LEU A 1030 1.84 -39.69 -5.36
N PHE A 1031 2.46 -38.51 -5.29
CA PHE A 1031 2.82 -37.82 -4.05
C PHE A 1031 2.12 -36.47 -3.99
N PHE A 1032 1.50 -36.16 -2.85
CA PHE A 1032 0.81 -34.89 -2.65
C PHE A 1032 0.58 -34.57 -1.19
N GLY A 1033 0.63 -33.28 -0.88
CA GLY A 1033 0.20 -32.74 0.40
C GLY A 1033 -1.22 -32.17 0.34
N THR A 1034 -1.85 -32.01 1.50
CA THR A 1034 -3.18 -31.42 1.62
C THR A 1034 -3.14 -30.04 2.30
N GLY A 1035 -4.19 -29.26 2.06
CA GLY A 1035 -4.38 -27.93 2.60
C GLY A 1035 -5.06 -26.99 1.60
N ARG A 1036 -5.55 -25.86 2.11
CA ARG A 1036 -6.09 -24.75 1.31
C ARG A 1036 -5.48 -23.45 1.81
N TYR A 1037 -5.22 -22.52 0.90
CA TYR A 1037 -4.64 -21.20 1.20
C TYR A 1037 -5.12 -20.16 0.18
N LEU A 1038 -6.43 -19.93 0.18
CA LEU A 1038 -7.16 -19.09 -0.78
C LEU A 1038 -7.82 -17.87 -0.14
N SER A 1039 -8.19 -17.93 1.15
CA SER A 1039 -8.88 -16.86 1.86
C SER A 1039 -8.33 -16.56 3.25
N GLN A 1040 -8.80 -15.47 3.87
CA GLN A 1040 -8.49 -15.11 5.26
C GLN A 1040 -8.95 -16.17 6.26
N GLU A 1041 -10.06 -16.86 5.96
CA GLU A 1041 -10.57 -17.97 6.78
C GLU A 1041 -9.56 -19.12 6.86
N ASP A 1042 -8.77 -19.31 5.81
CA ASP A 1042 -7.75 -20.35 5.79
C ASP A 1042 -6.63 -20.03 6.78
N LEU A 1043 -6.32 -18.76 7.08
CA LEU A 1043 -5.25 -18.40 8.03
C LEU A 1043 -5.52 -18.85 9.46
N VAL A 1044 -6.80 -18.92 9.85
CA VAL A 1044 -7.24 -19.35 11.18
C VAL A 1044 -7.72 -20.80 11.21
N ASP A 1045 -7.78 -21.48 10.06
CA ASP A 1045 -8.18 -22.88 9.98
C ASP A 1045 -7.14 -23.78 10.65
N THR A 1046 -7.60 -24.49 11.68
CA THR A 1046 -6.78 -25.39 12.51
C THR A 1046 -6.86 -26.84 12.04
N THR A 1047 -7.66 -27.13 11.00
CA THR A 1047 -7.93 -28.48 10.52
C THR A 1047 -6.64 -29.19 10.13
N ALA A 1048 -6.42 -30.34 10.75
CA ALA A 1048 -5.19 -31.11 10.59
C ALA A 1048 -5.05 -31.64 9.13
N GLN A 1049 -3.93 -31.34 8.48
CA GLN A 1049 -3.63 -31.71 7.08
C GLN A 1049 -2.66 -32.92 7.01
N GLY A 1050 -2.43 -33.46 5.81
CA GLY A 1050 -1.59 -34.65 5.63
C GLY A 1050 -0.69 -34.60 4.40
N TRP A 1051 0.27 -35.53 4.37
CA TRP A 1051 1.17 -35.77 3.23
C TRP A 1051 1.10 -37.24 2.82
N TYR A 1052 0.91 -37.52 1.54
CA TYR A 1052 0.58 -38.84 1.04
C TYR A 1052 1.53 -39.27 -0.08
N GLY A 1053 1.85 -40.56 -0.09
CA GLY A 1053 2.43 -41.27 -1.24
C GLY A 1053 1.56 -42.47 -1.56
N LEU A 1054 0.98 -42.54 -2.75
CA LEU A 1054 0.05 -43.58 -3.20
C LEU A 1054 0.68 -44.41 -4.31
N LYS A 1055 0.73 -45.73 -4.12
CA LYS A 1055 1.10 -46.71 -5.14
C LYS A 1055 -0.13 -47.09 -5.97
N ILE A 1056 -0.16 -46.70 -7.24
CA ILE A 1056 -1.30 -46.96 -8.12
C ILE A 1056 -1.06 -48.24 -8.92
N THR A 1057 -1.85 -49.28 -8.62
CA THR A 1057 -1.73 -50.61 -9.26
C THR A 1057 -2.95 -50.98 -10.12
N SER A 1058 -4.11 -50.39 -9.85
CA SER A 1058 -5.36 -50.59 -10.59
C SER A 1058 -6.20 -49.29 -10.59
N ASN A 1059 -7.42 -49.35 -11.13
CA ASN A 1059 -8.41 -48.26 -11.06
C ASN A 1059 -9.30 -48.36 -9.79
N ASP A 1060 -8.99 -49.27 -8.86
CA ASP A 1060 -9.78 -49.44 -7.64
C ASP A 1060 -9.53 -48.29 -6.66
N LEU A 1061 -10.56 -47.96 -5.86
CA LEU A 1061 -10.46 -46.94 -4.83
C LEU A 1061 -9.49 -47.40 -3.72
N ILE A 1062 -8.42 -46.63 -3.50
CA ILE A 1062 -7.51 -46.82 -2.39
C ILE A 1062 -8.16 -46.23 -1.13
N THR A 1063 -8.19 -46.99 -0.04
CA THR A 1063 -8.69 -46.56 1.26
C THR A 1063 -7.54 -46.40 2.25
N LYS A 1064 -7.71 -45.54 3.27
CA LYS A 1064 -6.64 -45.17 4.20
C LYS A 1064 -6.01 -46.36 4.96
N ASP A 1065 -6.77 -47.43 5.21
CA ASP A 1065 -6.27 -48.67 5.84
C ASP A 1065 -5.23 -49.43 4.97
N LYS A 1066 -5.22 -49.18 3.66
CA LYS A 1066 -4.23 -49.70 2.72
C LYS A 1066 -2.91 -48.93 2.75
N LEU A 1067 -2.84 -47.82 3.48
CA LEU A 1067 -1.62 -47.05 3.67
C LEU A 1067 -0.95 -47.40 5.00
N ILE A 1068 0.35 -47.15 5.10
CA ILE A 1068 1.06 -47.14 6.38
C ILE A 1068 1.11 -45.70 6.93
N GLN A 1069 0.81 -45.53 8.21
CA GLN A 1069 0.98 -44.23 8.86
C GLN A 1069 2.44 -44.03 9.23
N ARG A 1070 2.98 -42.85 8.93
CA ARG A 1070 4.29 -42.38 9.34
C ARG A 1070 4.12 -41.20 10.29
N SER A 1071 5.10 -40.97 11.16
CA SER A 1071 5.09 -39.83 12.08
C SER A 1071 6.27 -38.90 11.83
N MET A 1072 6.07 -37.65 12.25
CA MET A 1072 7.07 -36.60 12.23
C MET A 1072 7.09 -35.96 13.61
N ASN A 1073 8.23 -36.05 14.28
CA ASN A 1073 8.37 -35.67 15.68
C ASN A 1073 8.63 -34.16 15.85
N PHE A 1074 8.22 -33.61 17.00
CA PHE A 1074 8.32 -32.18 17.36
C PHE A 1074 8.41 -31.95 18.87
N PRO A 1075 9.06 -30.86 19.34
CA PRO A 1075 10.11 -30.09 18.68
C PRO A 1075 11.49 -30.72 18.87
N ALA A 1076 12.33 -30.68 17.83
CA ALA A 1076 13.77 -30.86 17.97
C ALA A 1076 14.46 -29.58 17.49
N THR A 1077 15.49 -29.13 18.21
CA THR A 1077 16.39 -28.07 17.76
C THR A 1077 17.80 -28.66 17.66
N ASN A 1078 18.59 -28.18 16.71
CA ASN A 1078 20.04 -28.43 16.68
C ASN A 1078 20.80 -27.30 17.40
N GLY A 1079 20.28 -26.84 18.55
CA GLY A 1079 20.85 -25.72 19.32
C GLY A 1079 20.51 -24.31 18.80
N THR A 1080 20.36 -24.10 17.49
CA THR A 1080 20.09 -22.78 16.87
C THR A 1080 18.95 -22.78 15.84
N THR A 1081 18.79 -23.88 15.08
CA THR A 1081 17.79 -23.99 14.00
C THR A 1081 16.65 -24.94 14.37
N SER A 1082 15.41 -24.59 14.02
CA SER A 1082 14.24 -25.47 14.20
C SER A 1082 14.24 -26.58 13.13
N VAL A 1083 14.06 -27.84 13.53
CA VAL A 1083 14.17 -28.98 12.63
C VAL A 1083 13.04 -30.00 12.81
N ARG A 1084 12.84 -30.87 11.80
CA ARG A 1084 11.89 -31.98 11.81
C ARG A 1084 12.61 -33.32 11.68
N LEU A 1085 12.12 -34.33 12.40
CA LEU A 1085 12.60 -35.71 12.33
C LEU A 1085 11.45 -36.63 11.94
N SER A 1086 11.61 -37.35 10.83
CA SER A 1086 10.68 -38.41 10.43
C SER A 1086 11.14 -39.76 10.98
N ASP A 1087 10.19 -40.66 11.25
CA ASP A 1087 10.51 -42.05 11.58
C ASP A 1087 11.31 -42.74 10.46
N GLN A 1088 12.00 -43.83 10.79
CA GLN A 1088 12.57 -44.70 9.78
C GLN A 1088 11.46 -45.49 9.07
N GLY A 1089 11.65 -45.77 7.79
CA GLY A 1089 10.74 -46.59 7.00
C GLY A 1089 11.50 -47.56 6.12
N THR A 1090 11.01 -48.80 6.02
CA THR A 1090 11.60 -49.84 5.16
C THR A 1090 10.62 -50.31 4.10
N GLU A 1091 11.13 -50.80 2.97
CA GLU A 1091 10.28 -51.35 1.90
C GLU A 1091 9.51 -52.60 2.35
N ALA A 1092 10.06 -53.37 3.29
CA ALA A 1092 9.42 -54.56 3.83
C ALA A 1092 8.04 -54.26 4.46
N GLU A 1093 7.90 -53.09 5.10
CA GLU A 1093 6.65 -52.62 5.70
C GLU A 1093 5.57 -52.31 4.65
N LEU A 1094 5.97 -52.05 3.40
CA LEU A 1094 5.08 -51.67 2.31
C LEU A 1094 4.64 -52.83 1.42
N LYS A 1095 5.13 -54.06 1.65
CA LYS A 1095 4.85 -55.24 0.82
C LYS A 1095 3.35 -55.51 0.59
N HIS A 1096 2.49 -55.18 1.55
CA HIS A 1096 1.03 -55.35 1.47
C HIS A 1096 0.26 -54.04 1.60
N LYS A 1097 0.95 -52.91 1.38
CA LYS A 1097 0.39 -51.57 1.44
C LYS A 1097 0.43 -50.93 0.05
N LEU A 1098 -0.48 -50.00 -0.15
CA LEU A 1098 -0.58 -49.20 -1.37
C LEU A 1098 -0.02 -47.79 -1.16
N GLY A 1099 0.89 -47.63 -0.20
CA GLY A 1099 1.57 -46.37 0.06
C GLY A 1099 1.65 -46.00 1.53
N TRP A 1100 1.88 -44.71 1.79
CA TRP A 1100 2.09 -44.14 3.12
C TRP A 1100 1.35 -42.80 3.28
N TYR A 1101 1.15 -42.39 4.52
CA TYR A 1101 0.70 -41.04 4.85
C TYR A 1101 1.31 -40.51 6.15
N PHE A 1102 1.47 -39.19 6.23
CA PHE A 1102 1.72 -38.44 7.45
C PHE A 1102 0.47 -37.65 7.83
N GLN A 1103 0.19 -37.59 9.12
CA GLN A 1103 -0.57 -36.49 9.70
C GLN A 1103 0.44 -35.38 10.01
N LEU A 1104 0.23 -34.17 9.48
CA LEU A 1104 1.14 -33.06 9.78
C LEU A 1104 1.11 -32.78 11.30
N PRO A 1105 2.28 -32.59 11.94
CA PRO A 1105 2.45 -32.68 13.39
C PRO A 1105 1.85 -31.54 14.20
N THR A 1106 1.62 -30.37 13.60
CA THR A 1106 0.96 -29.24 14.26
C THR A 1106 -0.36 -28.97 13.53
N ASN A 1107 -1.42 -28.70 14.28
CA ASN A 1107 -2.64 -28.11 13.71
C ASN A 1107 -2.24 -26.80 12.98
N TYR A 1108 -3.00 -26.29 12.02
CA TYR A 1108 -2.63 -25.15 11.13
C TYR A 1108 -1.68 -25.48 9.95
N GLU A 1109 -0.80 -26.48 10.06
CA GLU A 1109 0.15 -26.82 9.00
C GLU A 1109 -0.55 -27.27 7.72
N ARG A 1110 0.01 -26.90 6.56
CA ARG A 1110 -0.51 -27.25 5.24
C ARG A 1110 0.55 -27.32 4.18
N MET A 1111 0.30 -28.14 3.16
CA MET A 1111 1.18 -28.33 2.01
C MET A 1111 0.46 -27.90 0.74
N VAL A 1112 0.51 -26.60 0.46
CA VAL A 1112 -0.15 -25.97 -0.70
C VAL A 1112 0.82 -25.72 -1.87
N VAL A 1113 2.06 -26.17 -1.72
CA VAL A 1113 3.13 -26.12 -2.72
C VAL A 1113 3.35 -27.53 -3.29
N PRO A 1114 3.51 -27.71 -4.61
CA PRO A 1114 3.79 -29.01 -5.20
C PRO A 1114 5.07 -29.65 -4.65
N ASN A 1115 5.07 -30.99 -4.51
CA ASN A 1115 6.29 -31.73 -4.17
C ASN A 1115 7.26 -31.77 -5.37
N ILE A 1116 8.56 -31.90 -5.08
CA ILE A 1116 9.60 -32.11 -6.10
C ILE A 1116 10.56 -33.23 -5.72
N PHE A 1117 11.24 -33.81 -6.71
CA PHE A 1117 12.35 -34.73 -6.46
C PHE A 1117 13.69 -34.01 -6.50
N GLN A 1118 14.59 -34.38 -5.59
CA GLN A 1118 16.01 -34.05 -5.65
C GLN A 1118 16.81 -35.34 -5.48
N GLY A 1119 17.31 -35.89 -6.59
CA GLY A 1119 17.90 -37.23 -6.60
C GLY A 1119 16.87 -38.29 -6.21
N ASP A 1120 17.17 -39.06 -5.17
CA ASP A 1120 16.32 -40.07 -4.55
C ASP A 1120 15.41 -39.53 -3.42
N ALA A 1121 15.52 -38.24 -3.08
CA ALA A 1121 14.72 -37.61 -2.04
C ALA A 1121 13.44 -36.96 -2.59
N LEU A 1122 12.34 -37.13 -1.84
CA LEU A 1122 11.09 -36.40 -2.03
C LEU A 1122 11.09 -35.16 -1.14
N ILE A 1123 10.96 -34.00 -1.78
CA ILE A 1123 10.96 -32.71 -1.10
C ILE A 1123 9.53 -32.17 -0.98
N GLY A 1124 9.16 -31.79 0.25
CA GLY A 1124 7.88 -31.19 0.58
C GLY A 1124 8.06 -29.86 1.31
N THR A 1125 7.24 -28.87 0.96
CA THR A 1125 7.21 -27.56 1.62
C THR A 1125 5.94 -27.44 2.47
N VAL A 1126 6.12 -27.13 3.75
CA VAL A 1126 5.04 -26.93 4.73
C VAL A 1126 4.97 -25.46 5.09
N ARG A 1127 3.74 -24.92 5.12
CA ARG A 1127 3.41 -23.58 5.60
C ARG A 1127 2.63 -23.66 6.91
N ILE A 1128 2.93 -22.76 7.85
CA ILE A 1128 2.30 -22.67 9.17
C ILE A 1128 1.81 -21.23 9.36
N PRO A 1129 0.56 -20.93 8.98
CA PRO A 1129 -0.03 -19.60 9.13
C PRO A 1129 -0.04 -19.14 10.59
N ASP A 1130 0.13 -17.84 10.80
CA ASP A 1130 0.04 -17.21 12.11
C ASP A 1130 -0.71 -15.88 11.99
N SER A 1131 -2.04 -15.96 12.06
CA SER A 1131 -2.91 -14.78 11.99
C SER A 1131 -2.74 -13.82 13.17
N SER A 1132 -2.01 -14.18 14.23
CA SER A 1132 -1.74 -13.28 15.35
C SER A 1132 -0.64 -12.26 15.03
N ASN A 1133 0.25 -12.58 14.09
CA ASN A 1133 1.28 -11.68 13.61
C ASN A 1133 0.82 -10.96 12.33
N ILE A 1134 0.29 -9.75 12.48
CA ILE A 1134 -0.23 -8.93 11.36
C ILE A 1134 0.85 -8.55 10.32
N CYS A 1135 2.13 -8.66 10.68
CA CYS A 1135 3.27 -8.37 9.79
C CYS A 1135 3.76 -9.59 9.02
N GLN A 1136 3.50 -10.79 9.54
CA GLN A 1136 3.84 -12.07 8.93
C GLN A 1136 2.68 -13.06 9.12
N PRO A 1137 1.50 -12.78 8.53
CA PRO A 1137 0.32 -13.61 8.73
C PRO A 1137 0.47 -15.02 8.13
N THR A 1138 1.44 -15.22 7.22
CA THR A 1138 1.84 -16.54 6.74
C THR A 1138 2.64 -17.35 7.74
N GLY A 1139 3.09 -16.74 8.84
CA GLY A 1139 3.88 -17.36 9.89
C GLY A 1139 5.16 -17.99 9.35
N ARG A 1140 5.39 -19.24 9.76
CA ARG A 1140 6.65 -19.99 9.58
C ARG A 1140 6.45 -21.17 8.64
N GLY A 1141 7.52 -21.93 8.38
CA GLY A 1141 7.37 -23.20 7.68
C GLY A 1141 8.60 -24.06 7.66
N PHE A 1142 8.52 -25.17 6.93
CA PHE A 1142 9.58 -26.16 6.82
C PHE A 1142 9.77 -26.59 5.36
N VAL A 1143 11.01 -26.91 5.00
CA VAL A 1143 11.31 -27.75 3.84
C VAL A 1143 11.76 -29.11 4.36
N ILE A 1144 11.13 -30.17 3.87
CA ILE A 1144 11.25 -31.54 4.38
C ILE A 1144 11.74 -32.44 3.25
N ALA A 1145 12.71 -33.31 3.54
CA ALA A 1145 13.27 -34.32 2.65
C ALA A 1145 13.08 -35.72 3.25
N ILE A 1146 12.41 -36.61 2.52
CA ILE A 1146 12.18 -38.01 2.92
C ILE A 1146 12.42 -38.97 1.75
N ASN A 1147 12.47 -40.26 2.03
CA ASN A 1147 12.44 -41.29 0.98
C ASN A 1147 11.01 -41.41 0.41
N PRO A 1148 10.81 -41.20 -0.91
CA PRO A 1148 9.48 -41.26 -1.54
C PRO A 1148 8.83 -42.63 -1.43
N PHE A 1149 9.60 -43.71 -1.50
CA PHE A 1149 9.05 -45.05 -1.63
C PHE A 1149 8.86 -45.76 -0.30
N THR A 1150 9.41 -45.25 0.81
CA THR A 1150 9.12 -45.75 2.17
C THR A 1150 8.30 -44.78 3.02
N GLY A 1151 8.29 -43.50 2.65
CA GLY A 1151 7.73 -42.42 3.47
C GLY A 1151 8.52 -42.23 4.77
N GLY A 1152 9.77 -42.67 4.84
CA GLY A 1152 10.63 -42.55 6.02
C GLY A 1152 11.76 -41.56 5.81
N ARG A 1153 12.47 -41.24 6.90
CA ARG A 1153 13.71 -40.46 6.89
C ARG A 1153 14.78 -41.05 5.97
N LEU A 1154 15.56 -40.16 5.35
CA LEU A 1154 16.73 -40.54 4.56
C LEU A 1154 17.81 -41.19 5.43
N ASP A 1155 18.58 -42.10 4.86
CA ASP A 1155 19.67 -42.85 5.51
C ASP A 1155 21.00 -42.08 5.57
N ARG A 1156 20.94 -40.75 5.36
CA ARG A 1156 22.09 -39.85 5.32
C ARG A 1156 21.72 -38.46 5.85
N ILE A 1157 22.74 -37.67 6.17
CA ILE A 1157 22.61 -36.23 6.37
C ILE A 1157 22.25 -35.61 5.02
N PHE A 1158 21.13 -34.89 4.95
CA PHE A 1158 20.70 -34.22 3.72
C PHE A 1158 20.90 -32.71 3.75
N PHE A 1159 20.74 -32.07 4.90
CA PHE A 1159 20.89 -30.62 5.08
C PHE A 1159 22.16 -30.32 5.89
N ASP A 1160 22.93 -29.33 5.47
CA ASP A 1160 23.90 -28.62 6.31
C ASP A 1160 23.11 -27.64 7.19
N VAL A 1161 22.90 -28.02 8.45
CA VAL A 1161 21.98 -27.32 9.36
C VAL A 1161 22.68 -26.16 10.08
N ASN A 1162 24.00 -26.27 10.25
CA ASN A 1162 24.82 -25.30 10.98
C ASN A 1162 25.53 -24.27 10.08
N GLY A 1163 25.56 -24.51 8.76
CA GLY A 1163 26.13 -23.62 7.75
C GLY A 1163 27.66 -23.63 7.67
N ASP A 1164 28.33 -24.67 8.18
CA ASP A 1164 29.79 -24.79 8.20
C ASP A 1164 30.38 -25.45 6.93
N GLN A 1165 29.50 -25.79 5.97
CA GLN A 1165 29.81 -26.43 4.70
C GLN A 1165 30.33 -27.87 4.82
N LYS A 1166 30.05 -28.54 5.93
CA LYS A 1166 30.29 -29.96 6.12
C LYS A 1166 28.98 -30.70 6.34
N PHE A 1167 29.01 -32.01 6.14
CA PHE A 1167 27.90 -32.90 6.45
C PHE A 1167 28.40 -33.89 7.49
N ASP A 1168 28.27 -33.52 8.75
CA ASP A 1168 28.79 -34.31 9.87
C ASP A 1168 27.80 -34.41 11.05
N GLU A 1169 28.22 -35.01 12.15
CA GLU A 1169 27.37 -35.25 13.31
C GLU A 1169 26.80 -33.97 13.95
N ASN A 1170 27.39 -32.80 13.66
CA ASN A 1170 26.87 -31.49 14.08
C ASN A 1170 25.66 -31.03 13.25
N ASP A 1171 25.25 -31.76 12.22
CA ASP A 1171 24.01 -31.54 11.45
C ASP A 1171 22.83 -32.38 11.94
N ASN A 1172 23.08 -33.29 12.88
CA ASN A 1172 22.06 -34.15 13.45
C ASN A 1172 21.27 -33.42 14.54
N ALA A 1173 20.07 -33.93 14.81
CA ALA A 1173 19.29 -33.51 15.96
C ALA A 1173 19.11 -34.67 16.93
N THR A 1174 19.01 -34.35 18.22
CA THR A 1174 18.83 -35.36 19.27
C THR A 1174 17.36 -35.53 19.62
N LEU A 1175 16.84 -36.77 19.58
CA LEU A 1175 15.51 -37.12 20.07
C LEU A 1175 15.64 -38.30 21.02
N ASN A 1176 15.04 -38.21 22.22
CA ASN A 1176 15.12 -39.26 23.25
C ASN A 1176 16.55 -39.70 23.61
N GLY A 1177 17.54 -38.81 23.48
CA GLY A 1177 18.95 -39.11 23.76
C GLY A 1177 19.73 -39.75 22.61
N GLU A 1178 19.09 -40.01 21.46
CA GLU A 1178 19.74 -40.56 20.27
C GLU A 1178 19.93 -39.50 19.19
N SER A 1179 21.07 -39.57 18.50
CA SER A 1179 21.42 -38.69 17.38
C SER A 1179 20.78 -39.19 16.08
N HIS A 1180 20.21 -38.26 15.32
CA HIS A 1180 19.34 -38.56 14.20
C HIS A 1180 19.54 -37.58 13.05
N TYR A 1181 19.58 -38.10 11.81
CA TYR A 1181 19.61 -37.25 10.62
C TYR A 1181 18.35 -36.38 10.53
N VAL A 1182 18.57 -35.10 10.27
CA VAL A 1182 17.49 -34.12 10.12
C VAL A 1182 16.70 -34.41 8.84
N SER A 1183 15.37 -34.49 8.97
CA SER A 1183 14.45 -34.71 7.85
C SER A 1183 13.82 -33.42 7.33
N GLY A 1184 13.91 -32.31 8.06
CA GLY A 1184 13.46 -31.02 7.57
C GLY A 1184 14.02 -29.84 8.35
N ILE A 1185 14.15 -28.70 7.68
CA ILE A 1185 14.71 -27.45 8.22
C ILE A 1185 13.62 -26.38 8.25
N GLY A 1186 13.58 -25.63 9.36
CA GLY A 1186 12.57 -24.60 9.63
C GLY A 1186 13.01 -23.20 9.22
N PHE A 1187 12.03 -22.36 8.90
CA PHE A 1187 12.20 -20.97 8.49
C PHE A 1187 11.31 -20.05 9.32
N ASP A 1188 11.83 -18.87 9.66
CA ASP A 1188 11.12 -17.85 10.44
C ASP A 1188 10.05 -17.10 9.61
N SER A 1189 10.08 -17.24 8.29
CA SER A 1189 9.00 -16.85 7.39
C SER A 1189 8.63 -18.03 6.48
N SER A 1190 7.34 -18.13 6.11
CA SER A 1190 6.82 -19.20 5.27
C SER A 1190 7.67 -19.40 3.99
N PRO A 1191 8.20 -20.61 3.76
CA PRO A 1191 9.00 -20.92 2.59
C PRO A 1191 8.13 -21.16 1.35
N ASN A 1192 8.65 -20.72 0.20
CA ASN A 1192 8.14 -21.09 -1.13
C ASN A 1192 8.77 -22.41 -1.60
N SER A 1193 8.42 -22.83 -2.82
CA SER A 1193 9.01 -24.04 -3.40
C SER A 1193 10.53 -23.87 -3.57
N PRO A 1194 11.35 -24.82 -3.10
CA PRO A 1194 12.82 -24.70 -3.15
C PRO A 1194 13.37 -24.91 -4.57
N ILE A 1195 14.46 -24.22 -4.89
CA ILE A 1195 15.28 -24.47 -6.09
C ILE A 1195 16.57 -25.16 -5.68
N PHE A 1196 16.99 -26.15 -6.47
CA PHE A 1196 18.31 -26.76 -6.32
C PHE A 1196 19.24 -26.32 -7.44
N ILE A 1197 20.38 -25.75 -7.05
CA ILE A 1197 21.49 -25.34 -7.93
C ILE A 1197 22.70 -26.20 -7.56
N GLY A 1198 22.88 -27.30 -8.29
CA GLY A 1198 23.78 -28.36 -7.85
C GLY A 1198 23.34 -28.90 -6.48
N ASN A 1199 24.20 -28.74 -5.49
CA ASN A 1199 23.97 -29.16 -4.11
C ASN A 1199 23.44 -28.04 -3.21
N VAL A 1200 23.22 -26.82 -3.72
CA VAL A 1200 22.68 -25.71 -2.91
C VAL A 1200 21.16 -25.61 -3.11
N MET A 1201 20.42 -25.70 -2.02
CA MET A 1201 19.00 -25.42 -1.94
C MET A 1201 18.78 -23.92 -1.67
N GLN A 1202 18.12 -23.25 -2.61
CA GLN A 1202 17.68 -21.87 -2.50
C GLN A 1202 16.20 -21.84 -2.14
N VAL A 1203 15.87 -21.25 -0.99
CA VAL A 1203 14.50 -21.15 -0.48
C VAL A 1203 14.14 -19.68 -0.34
N VAL A 1204 13.20 -19.26 -1.18
CA VAL A 1204 12.62 -17.93 -1.09
C VAL A 1204 11.54 -17.92 -0.02
N GLN A 1205 11.59 -16.95 0.89
CA GLN A 1205 10.59 -16.77 1.93
C GLN A 1205 9.58 -15.67 1.56
N ASP A 1206 8.42 -15.71 2.21
CA ASP A 1206 7.33 -14.76 2.07
C ASP A 1206 7.65 -13.34 2.57
N ASN A 1207 8.81 -13.15 3.21
CA ASN A 1207 9.40 -11.86 3.56
C ASN A 1207 10.51 -11.40 2.58
N GLY A 1208 10.66 -12.11 1.44
CA GLY A 1208 11.57 -11.79 0.34
C GLY A 1208 13.01 -12.22 0.55
N VAL A 1209 13.33 -12.74 1.74
CA VAL A 1209 14.65 -13.29 2.04
C VAL A 1209 14.85 -14.59 1.29
N VAL A 1210 16.02 -14.74 0.67
CA VAL A 1210 16.44 -16.01 0.07
C VAL A 1210 17.43 -16.68 1.02
N ALA A 1211 17.07 -17.86 1.52
CA ALA A 1211 17.97 -18.71 2.31
C ALA A 1211 18.70 -19.69 1.38
N SER A 1212 20.03 -19.75 1.47
CA SER A 1212 20.88 -20.72 0.78
C SER A 1212 21.34 -21.79 1.78
N ILE A 1213 21.03 -23.06 1.51
CA ILE A 1213 21.36 -24.19 2.38
C ILE A 1213 22.07 -25.26 1.55
N LEU A 1214 23.22 -25.75 2.01
CA LEU A 1214 23.91 -26.86 1.36
C LEU A 1214 23.17 -28.17 1.60
N THR A 1215 23.12 -29.02 0.56
CA THR A 1215 22.46 -30.32 0.59
C THR A 1215 23.31 -31.43 0.02
N GLN A 1216 23.12 -32.66 0.53
CA GLN A 1216 23.91 -33.82 0.12
C GLN A 1216 23.10 -34.85 -0.67
N GLY A 1217 23.59 -35.20 -1.86
CA GLY A 1217 23.10 -36.34 -2.63
C GLY A 1217 23.51 -37.69 -2.02
N PRO A 1218 22.97 -38.81 -2.52
CA PRO A 1218 23.40 -40.15 -2.10
C PRO A 1218 24.89 -40.36 -2.39
N ALA A 1219 25.57 -41.17 -1.56
CA ALA A 1219 26.96 -41.54 -1.79
C ALA A 1219 27.10 -42.25 -3.15
N ALA A 1220 28.11 -41.87 -3.94
CA ALA A 1220 28.30 -42.41 -5.27
C ALA A 1220 28.54 -43.93 -5.22
N THR A 1221 27.56 -44.73 -5.66
CA THR A 1221 27.80 -46.11 -6.08
C THR A 1221 28.42 -46.08 -7.46
N ALA A 1222 29.62 -46.67 -7.60
CA ALA A 1222 30.33 -46.72 -8.87
C ALA A 1222 29.52 -47.51 -9.90
N GLY A 1223 28.92 -46.79 -10.85
CA GLY A 1223 28.27 -47.32 -12.05
C GLY A 1223 28.41 -46.29 -13.18
N ARG A 1224 28.46 -46.74 -14.44
CA ARG A 1224 28.56 -45.83 -15.59
C ARG A 1224 27.33 -44.93 -15.67
N THR A 1225 27.52 -43.62 -15.50
CA THR A 1225 26.44 -42.61 -15.50
C THR A 1225 26.41 -41.72 -16.74
N SER A 1226 27.41 -41.79 -17.65
CA SER A 1226 27.35 -41.13 -18.97
C SER A 1226 28.34 -41.72 -19.99
N TRP A 1227 28.11 -41.44 -21.28
CA TRP A 1227 29.10 -41.57 -22.37
C TRP A 1227 29.24 -40.23 -23.11
N HIS A 1228 30.43 -39.97 -23.64
CA HIS A 1228 30.77 -38.82 -24.48
C HIS A 1228 31.22 -39.37 -25.83
N GLU A 1229 30.52 -39.06 -26.92
CA GLU A 1229 30.95 -39.42 -28.28
C GLU A 1229 31.73 -38.25 -28.86
N ILE A 1230 32.97 -38.53 -29.24
CA ILE A 1230 33.82 -37.60 -29.99
C ILE A 1230 33.62 -37.93 -31.46
N ILE A 1231 32.85 -37.11 -32.17
CA ILE A 1231 32.74 -37.19 -33.63
C ILE A 1231 33.87 -36.38 -34.24
N ASN A 1232 34.96 -37.05 -34.64
CA ASN A 1232 35.95 -36.46 -35.54
C ASN A 1232 35.34 -36.48 -36.96
N THR A 1233 35.03 -35.31 -37.52
CA THR A 1233 34.67 -35.19 -38.94
C THR A 1233 35.90 -34.78 -39.75
N PRO A 1234 36.25 -35.47 -40.86
CA PRO A 1234 37.24 -35.02 -41.84
C PRO A 1234 36.83 -33.74 -42.57
#